data_AF-A0A0N1IHB4-F1
#
_entry.id   AF-A0A0N1IHB4-F1
#
_cell.length_a   1.000
_cell.length_b   1.000
_cell.length_c   1.000
_cell.angle_alpha   90.00
_cell.angle_beta   90.00
_cell.angle_gamma   90.00
#
_symmetry.space_group_name_H-M   'P 1'
#
loop_
_entity.id
_entity.type
_entity.pdbx_description
1 polymer ?
#
loop_
_entity_poly.entity_id
_entity_poly.type
_entity_poly.pdbx_seq_one_letter_code
_entity_poly.pdbx_strand_id
1 'polypeptide(L)'
;MAYNPQGGDKESGSYYDANQAKQNDETHGVSAGDGYTMELVTSPSALATEQTRGENDTAATQSNGYDINYYDPAAYQNYYYQSDDGNYYYYTDPQQTVSNDVAADINVNVTPTPQNIVRSYEYDSYAPYSFNWFVDIVVDTFFSKPFRVYLTVLLYCAAALIAALSLNFSFAMLYRMYSPPIPNASKDLQPFGYFAMFFYLSFVVVGTFCALMDMVRNIWVQKREDVVFWGMSHQYFSKQKPPYMVYLVIIVLTVPLPLFWGLIEAGINKQSVVYVAQRYANVAVLVATFLVVFCYAWLFWRALVYKRSAIHKRKERDDFELRQQAYRDKPGKMNKVHWYHASTVLEEFGMDSSTLLHNSIMFTVGGVPLFALYAAQTLSVYTGTPSVAWPAVASVALMCIYTISWMTLLRRKNQWAAYSAFALIVLMFILGIVGSAIGGYPQMAGIVVVLFVAAQGMVTRKRKHSLTRRELSATLKIPLNPGSDAQKSKEFRVDTYLFCCRDLILDYMKCCDVKKYFGYRHPDVVEAERRFMISRMALRADQKAFLVWWMIVMLAVAFVVAYSNVVSYKFHSTIASAKSTAVVGTLPSMPLCQRVYNAAGKAPLNMLDLAFLSALSYTWGTNGDTDFSTWFSSKPSLVRQYPVALPPSLRLATGSTNISFSDYVDVSTNYHVITLNSNSKGLALFRDLDDWGESIALQVAGAISPLINIWDEQSRAAFVRTGRFLKEWFPPSTALGDVSSYVAALKSTGTLGGLLIVGDQFNGGYAKRLSLNFDVPFVAFNPPGTKYTDGFLGNGTQLTSVRSLWSYIDSLEDTASTEYYPCNSTLSANRCGRISTVIEYLRSTCGDSAGRSMNEA
;
A
#
# COMPACT_ATOMS: atom_id res chain seq x y z
N MET A 1 -57.98 -25.74 -8.51
CA MET A 1 -58.71 -25.66 -7.22
C MET A 1 -58.82 -24.17 -6.89
N ALA A 2 -59.76 -23.49 -7.55
CA ALA A 2 -61.14 -23.20 -7.10
C ALA A 2 -61.13 -22.03 -6.10
N TYR A 3 -61.87 -20.93 -6.26
CA TYR A 3 -62.77 -20.39 -7.29
C TYR A 3 -63.04 -18.94 -6.81
N ASN A 4 -62.49 -17.92 -7.46
CA ASN A 4 -63.11 -16.99 -8.43
C ASN A 4 -64.00 -15.86 -7.84
N PRO A 5 -63.92 -14.63 -8.40
CA PRO A 5 -64.42 -13.35 -7.89
C PRO A 5 -65.70 -12.87 -8.61
N GLN A 6 -66.24 -11.72 -8.19
CA GLN A 6 -67.12 -10.78 -8.94
C GLN A 6 -67.16 -9.46 -8.14
N GLY A 7 -67.11 -8.25 -8.68
CA GLY A 7 -67.11 -7.75 -10.06
C GLY A 7 -67.68 -6.32 -10.11
N GLY A 8 -67.09 -5.47 -10.96
CA GLY A 8 -67.69 -4.26 -11.59
C GLY A 8 -67.77 -2.98 -10.74
N ASP A 9 -67.60 -1.76 -11.27
CA ASP A 9 -67.29 -1.29 -12.62
C ASP A 9 -67.05 0.24 -12.55
N LYS A 10 -66.13 0.77 -13.39
CA LYS A 10 -66.11 2.09 -14.11
C LYS A 10 -66.34 3.41 -13.34
N GLU A 11 -65.83 4.60 -13.67
CA GLU A 11 -64.88 5.20 -14.62
C GLU A 11 -64.79 6.70 -14.22
N SER A 12 -63.77 7.40 -14.71
CA SER A 12 -63.68 8.88 -14.90
C SER A 12 -63.16 9.78 -13.76
N GLY A 13 -61.99 10.39 -14.00
CA GLY A 13 -61.93 11.82 -14.33
C GLY A 13 -61.86 12.85 -13.20
N SER A 14 -60.64 13.21 -12.82
CA SER A 14 -60.10 14.59 -12.57
C SER A 14 -61.08 15.77 -12.54
N TYR A 15 -60.99 16.66 -11.53
CA TYR A 15 -60.56 18.07 -11.68
C TYR A 15 -60.41 18.81 -10.33
N TYR A 16 -59.64 19.89 -10.39
CA TYR A 16 -59.01 20.74 -9.36
C TYR A 16 -59.92 21.53 -8.38
N ASP A 17 -59.35 21.72 -7.18
CA ASP A 17 -59.23 22.92 -6.30
C ASP A 17 -60.34 23.99 -6.06
N ALA A 18 -60.36 24.40 -4.78
CA ALA A 18 -60.48 25.76 -4.21
C ALA A 18 -61.81 26.28 -3.59
N ASN A 19 -61.70 26.50 -2.26
CA ASN A 19 -62.04 27.72 -1.50
C ASN A 19 -63.46 28.06 -0.98
N GLN A 20 -63.43 28.74 0.18
CA GLN A 20 -64.45 29.56 0.89
C GLN A 20 -65.50 28.82 1.75
N ALA A 21 -66.00 29.34 2.89
CA ALA A 21 -65.63 30.42 3.81
C ALA A 21 -66.56 30.33 5.07
N LYS A 22 -66.07 30.86 6.19
CA LYS A 22 -66.73 31.56 7.33
C LYS A 22 -68.20 31.27 7.72
N GLN A 23 -68.43 31.06 9.03
CA GLN A 23 -69.17 32.04 9.88
C GLN A 23 -69.01 31.76 11.41
N ASN A 24 -68.88 32.85 12.17
CA ASN A 24 -68.81 32.96 13.63
C ASN A 24 -70.21 33.03 14.25
N ASP A 25 -70.32 32.78 15.55
CA ASP A 25 -71.10 33.65 16.46
C ASP A 25 -70.48 33.67 17.87
N GLU A 26 -70.40 34.88 18.43
CA GLU A 26 -69.95 35.22 19.79
C GLU A 26 -71.14 35.31 20.75
N THR A 27 -70.93 35.07 22.04
CA THR A 27 -71.61 35.84 23.10
C THR A 27 -70.78 35.87 24.38
N HIS A 28 -70.79 37.04 25.02
CA HIS A 28 -69.98 37.50 26.13
C HIS A 28 -70.23 36.83 27.49
N GLY A 29 -69.18 36.80 28.32
CA GLY A 29 -69.24 36.72 29.77
C GLY A 29 -67.95 37.30 30.39
N VAL A 30 -68.06 38.45 31.03
CA VAL A 30 -67.01 39.19 31.76
C VAL A 30 -66.87 38.62 33.18
N SER A 31 -65.65 38.64 33.76
CA SER A 31 -65.32 39.09 35.15
C SER A 31 -64.28 38.24 35.90
N ALA A 32 -63.27 38.94 36.42
CA ALA A 32 -62.40 38.69 37.60
C ALA A 32 -61.57 37.38 37.63
N GLY A 33 -60.29 37.35 38.01
CA GLY A 33 -59.49 38.25 38.84
C GLY A 33 -58.55 37.35 39.67
N ASP A 34 -57.27 37.74 39.74
CA ASP A 34 -56.17 37.04 40.43
C ASP A 34 -56.38 36.84 41.95
N GLY A 35 -55.70 35.83 42.52
CA GLY A 35 -55.56 35.66 43.98
C GLY A 35 -54.98 34.28 44.36
N TYR A 36 -53.66 34.14 44.52
CA TYR A 36 -52.92 34.21 45.80
C TYR A 36 -53.41 33.31 46.94
N THR A 37 -52.50 32.48 47.47
CA THR A 37 -52.40 32.23 48.92
C THR A 37 -50.93 32.29 49.32
N MET A 38 -50.55 33.43 49.91
CA MET A 38 -49.58 33.47 51.01
C MET A 38 -50.37 33.21 52.30
N GLU A 39 -49.89 32.33 53.17
CA GLU A 39 -50.14 32.46 54.60
C GLU A 39 -49.04 33.34 55.19
N LEU A 40 -49.42 34.54 55.62
CA LEU A 40 -48.66 35.36 56.56
C LEU A 40 -49.52 35.48 57.83
N VAL A 41 -49.11 34.83 58.92
CA VAL A 41 -49.64 35.10 60.25
C VAL A 41 -49.02 36.39 60.75
N THR A 42 -49.88 37.36 61.05
CA THR A 42 -49.55 38.67 61.62
C THR A 42 -49.21 38.59 63.11
N SER A 43 -48.17 39.31 63.51
CA SER A 43 -48.28 40.22 64.66
C SER A 43 -47.18 41.29 64.61
N PRO A 44 -47.52 42.59 64.74
CA PRO A 44 -46.60 43.71 64.65
C PRO A 44 -46.21 44.28 66.03
N SER A 45 -44.93 44.64 66.22
CA SER A 45 -44.55 45.78 67.06
C SER A 45 -43.07 46.18 66.91
N ALA A 46 -42.88 47.37 66.34
CA ALA A 46 -41.88 48.41 66.64
C ALA A 46 -40.37 48.22 66.33
N LEU A 47 -39.90 49.10 65.41
CA LEU A 47 -38.71 50.02 65.43
C LEU A 47 -37.34 49.46 65.89
N ALA A 48 -36.19 49.67 65.24
CA ALA A 48 -35.73 50.74 64.36
C ALA A 48 -34.46 50.31 63.56
N THR A 49 -34.23 51.00 62.42
CA THR A 49 -32.95 51.29 61.70
C THR A 49 -31.72 50.41 61.88
N GLU A 50 -31.18 49.89 60.77
CA GLU A 50 -29.81 50.24 60.33
C GLU A 50 -29.54 49.83 58.86
N GLN A 51 -28.63 50.57 58.23
CA GLN A 51 -28.32 50.58 56.81
C GLN A 51 -27.62 49.30 56.29
N THR A 52 -27.75 49.16 54.98
CA THR A 52 -26.78 48.70 53.96
C THR A 52 -26.97 47.33 53.31
N ARG A 53 -26.77 47.38 52.00
CA ARG A 53 -27.25 46.53 50.92
C ARG A 53 -26.01 45.94 50.23
N GLY A 54 -25.98 44.62 50.09
CA GLY A 54 -25.21 43.92 49.06
C GLY A 54 -23.98 43.14 49.55
N GLU A 55 -23.86 41.92 49.03
CA GLU A 55 -22.67 41.05 49.00
C GLU A 55 -22.33 40.25 50.27
N ASN A 56 -22.80 39.00 50.31
CA ASN A 56 -22.00 37.82 50.65
C ASN A 56 -22.85 36.55 50.51
N ASP A 57 -22.58 35.76 49.47
CA ASP A 57 -22.68 34.29 49.51
C ASP A 57 -21.98 33.67 48.28
N THR A 58 -20.66 33.89 48.20
CA THR A 58 -19.73 32.98 47.51
C THR A 58 -18.46 32.87 48.35
N ALA A 59 -18.56 32.15 49.46
CA ALA A 59 -17.43 31.71 50.27
C ALA A 59 -17.36 30.18 50.26
N ALA A 60 -16.65 29.61 49.28
CA ALA A 60 -16.09 28.26 49.37
C ALA A 60 -15.00 28.00 48.30
N THR A 61 -13.91 28.76 48.32
CA THR A 61 -12.64 28.32 47.72
C THR A 61 -11.46 29.01 48.41
N GLN A 62 -10.99 28.42 49.51
CA GLN A 62 -9.61 28.56 49.95
C GLN A 62 -9.13 27.20 50.47
N SER A 63 -8.06 26.67 49.87
CA SER A 63 -6.96 25.98 50.55
C SER A 63 -6.00 25.30 49.55
N ASN A 64 -4.93 26.04 49.22
CA ASN A 64 -3.50 25.66 49.20
C ASN A 64 -3.02 24.47 48.34
N GLY A 65 -1.99 24.58 47.49
CA GLY A 65 -1.00 25.64 47.34
C GLY A 65 -0.01 25.39 46.19
N TYR A 66 0.97 26.32 46.14
CA TYR A 66 1.99 26.62 45.13
C TYR A 66 1.60 27.72 44.13
N ASP A 67 1.80 28.96 44.59
CA ASP A 67 1.96 30.16 43.78
C ASP A 67 3.15 30.01 42.82
N ILE A 68 2.85 30.13 41.52
CA ILE A 68 3.80 30.58 40.52
C ILE A 68 3.14 31.79 39.86
N ASN A 69 3.66 32.98 40.16
CA ASN A 69 3.23 34.24 39.54
C ASN A 69 3.42 34.16 38.03
N TYR A 70 2.34 33.85 37.31
CA TYR A 70 2.29 33.94 35.85
C TYR A 70 1.86 35.37 35.49
N TYR A 71 2.81 36.17 35.02
CA TYR A 71 2.48 37.48 34.42
C TYR A 71 1.93 37.23 33.02
N ASP A 72 0.62 37.40 32.84
CA ASP A 72 -0.04 37.34 31.53
C ASP A 72 -0.19 38.77 30.95
N PRO A 73 0.48 39.09 29.83
CA PRO A 73 0.29 40.38 29.14
C PRO A 73 -1.15 40.59 28.64
N ALA A 74 -1.97 39.53 28.60
CA ALA A 74 -3.37 39.59 28.17
C ALA A 74 -4.32 40.20 29.21
N ALA A 75 -3.88 40.40 30.47
CA ALA A 75 -4.73 41.00 31.51
C ALA A 75 -5.11 42.47 31.21
N TYR A 76 -4.41 43.14 30.28
CA TYR A 76 -4.70 44.52 29.84
C TYR A 76 -5.40 44.61 28.47
N GLN A 77 -5.85 43.49 27.90
CA GLN A 77 -6.54 43.48 26.61
C GLN A 77 -7.97 42.96 26.79
N ASN A 78 -8.94 43.89 26.90
CA ASN A 78 -10.35 43.54 26.97
C ASN A 78 -10.87 43.17 25.56
N TYR A 79 -11.30 41.91 25.39
CA TYR A 79 -11.89 41.39 24.16
C TYR A 79 -13.40 41.21 24.32
N TYR A 80 -14.18 41.58 23.31
CA TYR A 80 -15.62 41.27 23.26
C TYR A 80 -15.97 40.35 22.08
N TYR A 81 -16.77 39.32 22.36
CA TYR A 81 -17.27 38.33 21.39
C TYR A 81 -18.58 38.78 20.78
N GLN A 82 -18.67 38.85 19.44
CA GLN A 82 -19.92 39.18 18.76
C GLN A 82 -20.52 37.93 18.12
N SER A 83 -21.73 37.56 18.57
CA SER A 83 -22.39 36.28 18.26
C SER A 83 -22.76 36.09 16.80
N ASP A 84 -22.94 37.18 16.07
CA ASP A 84 -23.55 37.17 14.74
C ASP A 84 -22.54 36.79 13.64
N ASP A 85 -21.26 37.14 13.85
CA ASP A 85 -20.17 36.88 12.91
C ASP A 85 -19.12 35.88 13.44
N GLY A 86 -19.23 35.49 14.72
CA GLY A 86 -18.35 34.50 15.36
C GLY A 86 -16.90 34.97 15.58
N ASN A 87 -16.66 36.29 15.57
CA ASN A 87 -15.33 36.90 15.72
C ASN A 87 -15.22 37.77 16.99
N TYR A 88 -13.97 38.04 17.40
CA TYR A 88 -13.62 38.95 18.49
C TYR A 88 -13.02 40.25 17.94
N TYR A 89 -13.38 41.38 18.55
CA TYR A 89 -12.83 42.70 18.24
C TYR A 89 -12.02 43.26 19.41
N TYR A 90 -11.06 44.14 19.09
CA TYR A 90 -10.16 44.78 20.05
C TYR A 90 -10.41 46.30 20.11
N TYR A 91 -10.38 46.87 21.32
CA TYR A 91 -10.14 48.29 21.55
C TYR A 91 -9.10 48.48 22.67
N THR A 92 -8.26 49.50 22.53
CA THR A 92 -7.37 49.99 23.59
C THR A 92 -8.09 51.10 24.33
N ASP A 93 -8.27 50.97 25.64
CA ASP A 93 -8.88 52.03 26.44
C ASP A 93 -7.79 53.05 26.87
N PRO A 94 -7.86 54.34 26.49
CA PRO A 94 -6.76 55.28 26.70
C PRO A 94 -6.80 56.01 28.06
N GLN A 95 -7.55 55.54 29.06
CA GLN A 95 -7.70 56.27 30.34
C GLN A 95 -7.63 55.36 31.58
N GLN A 96 -6.43 54.95 31.99
CA GLN A 96 -6.17 54.67 33.41
C GLN A 96 -4.77 55.18 33.81
N THR A 97 -4.78 56.36 34.43
CA THR A 97 -3.63 57.03 35.06
C THR A 97 -3.20 56.30 36.33
N VAL A 98 -1.89 56.04 36.45
CA VAL A 98 -1.22 55.44 37.61
C VAL A 98 -1.20 56.43 38.78
N SER A 99 -1.82 56.08 39.91
CA SER A 99 -1.65 56.80 41.19
C SER A 99 -0.52 56.15 41.99
N ASN A 100 0.51 56.95 42.28
CA ASN A 100 1.64 56.62 43.16
C ASN A 100 1.20 56.64 44.62
N ASP A 101 1.58 55.60 45.39
CA ASP A 101 1.92 55.72 46.81
C ASP A 101 2.80 54.52 47.21
N VAL A 102 4.06 54.81 47.59
CA VAL A 102 4.96 53.85 48.23
C VAL A 102 5.54 54.53 49.45
N ALA A 103 5.33 53.94 50.64
CA ALA A 103 6.09 54.27 51.84
C ALA A 103 7.42 53.49 51.82
N ALA A 104 8.51 54.21 52.02
CA ALA A 104 9.87 53.70 52.09
C ALA A 104 10.14 53.05 53.45
N ASP A 105 10.76 51.86 53.45
CA ASP A 105 11.96 51.61 54.26
C ASP A 105 12.62 50.25 53.95
N ILE A 106 13.94 50.22 54.15
CA ILE A 106 14.92 49.11 54.20
C ILE A 106 15.86 48.92 52.97
N ASN A 107 17.07 49.47 53.16
CA ASN A 107 18.38 49.26 52.49
C ASN A 107 18.83 47.78 52.47
N VAL A 108 19.67 47.20 51.60
CA VAL A 108 20.50 47.57 50.42
C VAL A 108 20.91 46.22 49.78
N ASN A 109 20.77 46.06 48.46
CA ASN A 109 21.78 45.45 47.56
C ASN A 109 21.23 45.37 46.13
N VAL A 110 21.92 46.07 45.22
CA VAL A 110 21.73 46.10 43.75
C VAL A 110 20.27 46.25 43.34
N THR A 111 19.83 47.50 43.13
CA THR A 111 18.54 47.79 42.49
C THR A 111 18.50 47.09 41.13
N PRO A 112 17.63 46.08 40.97
CA PRO A 112 17.52 45.41 39.70
C PRO A 112 16.77 46.37 38.79
N THR A 113 17.45 46.95 37.80
CA THR A 113 16.75 47.76 36.80
C THR A 113 15.70 46.89 36.12
N PRO A 114 14.50 47.42 35.80
CA PRO A 114 13.46 46.67 35.09
C PRO A 114 14.01 45.99 33.83
N GLN A 115 15.00 46.61 33.19
CA GLN A 115 15.70 46.08 32.03
C GLN A 115 16.59 44.85 32.31
N ASN A 116 17.18 44.73 33.50
CA ASN A 116 18.00 43.56 33.87
C ASN A 116 17.15 42.39 34.39
N ILE A 117 16.02 42.67 35.05
CA ILE A 117 14.99 41.67 35.37
C ILE A 117 14.38 41.15 34.07
N VAL A 118 13.90 42.05 33.19
CA VAL A 118 13.30 41.65 31.92
C VAL A 118 14.29 40.84 31.07
N ARG A 119 15.57 41.21 31.04
CA ARG A 119 16.60 40.42 30.32
C ARG A 119 16.87 39.06 30.94
N SER A 120 16.95 38.90 32.26
CA SER A 120 17.18 37.56 32.85
C SER A 120 15.97 36.64 32.66
N TYR A 121 14.74 37.17 32.78
CA TYR A 121 13.52 36.41 32.54
C TYR A 121 13.27 36.12 31.05
N GLU A 122 13.74 36.97 30.13
CA GLU A 122 13.73 36.71 28.68
C GLU A 122 14.70 35.58 28.27
N TYR A 123 15.76 35.30 29.01
CA TYR A 123 16.65 34.18 28.71
C TYR A 123 16.27 32.88 29.45
N ASP A 124 15.75 32.95 30.68
CA ASP A 124 15.27 31.76 31.41
C ASP A 124 14.00 31.16 30.79
N SER A 125 13.16 31.98 30.15
CA SER A 125 11.98 31.51 29.41
C SER A 125 12.29 30.91 28.02
N TYR A 126 13.51 31.07 27.53
CA TYR A 126 14.02 30.45 26.29
C TYR A 126 15.01 29.31 26.54
N ALA A 127 15.46 29.10 27.77
CA ALA A 127 16.25 27.93 28.14
C ALA A 127 15.34 26.69 28.05
N PRO A 128 15.67 25.70 27.19
CA PRO A 128 14.80 24.56 27.00
C PRO A 128 14.72 23.76 28.32
N TYR A 129 13.50 23.41 28.75
CA TYR A 129 13.23 22.71 30.02
C TYR A 129 14.21 21.54 30.25
N SER A 130 15.04 21.61 31.30
CA SER A 130 15.98 20.53 31.62
C SER A 130 15.27 19.46 32.45
N PHE A 131 15.41 18.19 32.07
CA PHE A 131 14.73 17.06 32.75
C PHE A 131 15.68 16.19 33.56
N ASN A 132 16.95 16.12 33.16
CA ASN A 132 18.14 15.48 33.77
C ASN A 132 19.20 15.23 32.68
N TRP A 133 20.49 15.32 32.99
CA TRP A 133 21.59 15.22 32.00
C TRP A 133 21.49 14.02 31.02
N PHE A 134 21.17 12.82 31.52
CA PHE A 134 21.00 11.63 30.66
C PHE A 134 19.78 11.72 29.74
N VAL A 135 18.66 12.22 30.27
CA VAL A 135 17.41 12.39 29.51
C VAL A 135 17.59 13.46 28.44
N ASP A 136 18.24 14.57 28.80
CA ASP A 136 18.54 15.67 27.88
C ASP A 136 19.47 15.20 26.75
N ILE A 137 20.52 14.41 27.02
CA ILE A 137 21.38 13.84 25.96
C ILE A 137 20.58 13.01 24.97
N VAL A 138 19.72 12.10 25.45
CA VAL A 138 18.93 11.21 24.58
C VAL A 138 17.94 12.01 23.73
N VAL A 139 17.22 12.95 24.36
CA VAL A 139 16.23 13.80 23.71
C VAL A 139 16.88 14.73 22.69
N ASP A 140 17.99 15.37 23.04
CA ASP A 140 18.70 16.30 22.16
C ASP A 140 19.38 15.57 21.00
N THR A 141 19.92 14.37 21.23
CA THR A 141 20.44 13.51 20.15
C THR A 141 19.32 13.15 19.17
N PHE A 142 18.16 12.72 19.67
CA PHE A 142 17.01 12.34 18.84
C PHE A 142 16.47 13.53 18.03
N PHE A 143 16.37 14.70 18.67
CA PHE A 143 15.86 15.90 18.03
C PHE A 143 16.90 16.66 17.21
N SER A 144 18.16 16.23 17.21
CA SER A 144 19.21 16.80 16.37
C SER A 144 18.85 16.70 14.88
N LYS A 145 19.14 17.77 14.12
CA LYS A 145 18.96 17.78 12.66
C LYS A 145 19.62 16.57 11.96
N PRO A 146 20.89 16.20 12.23
CA PRO A 146 21.52 15.07 11.54
C PRO A 146 20.80 13.75 11.81
N PHE A 147 20.40 13.46 13.06
CA PHE A 147 19.70 12.23 13.38
C PHE A 147 18.33 12.14 12.71
N ARG A 148 17.55 13.25 12.70
CA ARG A 148 16.25 13.29 12.01
C ARG A 148 16.37 13.04 10.50
N VAL A 149 17.38 13.63 9.86
CA VAL A 149 17.67 13.40 8.43
C VAL A 149 18.06 11.94 8.20
N TYR A 150 18.98 11.40 9.01
CA TYR A 150 19.39 10.00 8.95
C TYR A 150 18.21 9.03 9.10
N LEU A 151 17.36 9.22 10.12
CA LEU A 151 16.19 8.38 10.34
C LEU A 151 15.16 8.52 9.20
N THR A 152 15.01 9.72 8.62
CA THR A 152 14.14 9.93 7.45
C THR A 152 14.66 9.17 6.22
N VAL A 153 15.98 9.19 5.98
CA VAL A 153 16.61 8.42 4.89
C VAL A 153 16.42 6.92 5.11
N LEU A 154 16.60 6.42 6.34
CA LEU A 154 16.35 5.01 6.66
C LEU A 154 14.90 4.61 6.41
N LEU A 155 13.94 5.42 6.88
CA LEU A 155 12.51 5.16 6.65
C LEU A 155 12.14 5.23 5.16
N TYR A 156 12.80 6.09 4.39
CA TYR A 156 12.65 6.12 2.93
C TYR A 156 13.18 4.82 2.28
N CYS A 157 14.33 4.32 2.71
CA CYS A 157 14.87 3.05 2.21
C CYS A 157 13.95 1.87 2.57
N ALA A 158 13.42 1.84 3.79
CA ALA A 158 12.41 0.87 4.20
C ALA A 158 11.11 1.00 3.36
N ALA A 159 10.67 2.22 3.08
CA ALA A 159 9.50 2.47 2.23
C ALA A 159 9.70 1.93 0.81
N ALA A 160 10.88 2.17 0.21
CA ALA A 160 11.23 1.66 -1.11
C ALA A 160 11.22 0.12 -1.15
N LEU A 161 11.79 -0.53 -0.14
CA LEU A 161 11.81 -1.99 -0.02
C LEU A 161 10.40 -2.56 0.15
N ILE A 162 9.60 -2.00 1.06
CA ILE A 162 8.20 -2.39 1.28
C ILE A 162 7.38 -2.18 0.01
N ALA A 163 7.56 -1.07 -0.71
CA ALA A 163 6.85 -0.77 -1.95
C ALA A 163 7.16 -1.79 -3.05
N ALA A 164 8.44 -2.06 -3.28
CA ALA A 164 8.89 -2.99 -4.31
C ALA A 164 8.39 -4.42 -4.02
N LEU A 165 8.52 -4.89 -2.77
CA LEU A 165 8.00 -6.19 -2.36
C LEU A 165 6.47 -6.26 -2.45
N SER A 166 5.76 -5.22 -1.99
CA SER A 166 4.30 -5.18 -2.05
C SER A 166 3.79 -5.20 -3.49
N LEU A 167 4.50 -4.54 -4.41
CA LEU A 167 4.19 -4.56 -5.83
C LEU A 167 4.43 -5.97 -6.42
N ASN A 168 5.56 -6.60 -6.09
CA ASN A 168 5.86 -7.99 -6.47
C ASN A 168 4.77 -8.96 -6.00
N PHE A 169 4.36 -8.91 -4.73
CA PHE A 169 3.29 -9.78 -4.21
C PHE A 169 1.93 -9.47 -4.83
N SER A 170 1.64 -8.19 -5.10
CA SER A 170 0.42 -7.81 -5.81
C SER A 170 0.40 -8.39 -7.23
N PHE A 171 1.53 -8.37 -7.94
CA PHE A 171 1.67 -9.01 -9.25
C PHE A 171 1.53 -10.52 -9.19
N ALA A 172 2.13 -11.18 -8.20
CA ALA A 172 1.99 -12.62 -7.98
C ALA A 172 0.52 -13.02 -7.77
N MET A 173 -0.21 -12.26 -6.93
CA MET A 173 -1.64 -12.47 -6.68
C MET A 173 -2.48 -12.30 -7.94
N LEU A 174 -2.22 -11.24 -8.70
CA LEU A 174 -2.89 -10.97 -9.97
C LEU A 174 -2.57 -12.07 -10.99
N TYR A 175 -1.32 -12.52 -11.09
CA TYR A 175 -0.92 -13.61 -11.98
C TYR A 175 -1.63 -14.94 -11.62
N ARG A 176 -1.60 -15.33 -10.34
CA ARG A 176 -2.17 -16.60 -9.86
C ARG A 176 -3.70 -16.61 -9.85
N MET A 177 -4.32 -15.43 -9.83
CA MET A 177 -5.75 -15.29 -10.10
C MET A 177 -6.09 -15.66 -11.56
N TYR A 178 -5.21 -15.40 -12.53
CA TYR A 178 -5.38 -15.86 -13.92
C TYR A 178 -5.00 -17.33 -14.13
N SER A 179 -3.93 -17.77 -13.46
CA SER A 179 -3.31 -19.07 -13.62
C SER A 179 -3.23 -19.76 -12.26
N PRO A 180 -4.34 -20.34 -11.77
CA PRO A 180 -4.31 -21.09 -10.53
C PRO A 180 -3.31 -22.25 -10.64
N PRO A 181 -2.31 -22.32 -9.74
CA PRO A 181 -1.19 -23.26 -9.86
C PRO A 181 -1.55 -24.72 -9.53
N ILE A 182 -2.75 -25.03 -9.02
CA ILE A 182 -3.10 -26.38 -8.59
C ILE A 182 -3.94 -27.07 -9.68
N PRO A 183 -3.39 -28.06 -10.41
CA PRO A 183 -4.05 -28.66 -11.57
C PRO A 183 -5.26 -29.53 -11.21
N ASN A 184 -5.30 -30.09 -9.99
CA ASN A 184 -6.30 -31.09 -9.56
C ASN A 184 -7.49 -30.51 -8.76
N ALA A 185 -7.57 -29.19 -8.57
CA ALA A 185 -8.64 -28.55 -7.82
C ALA A 185 -9.54 -27.71 -8.73
N SER A 186 -10.71 -27.28 -8.23
CA SER A 186 -11.67 -26.48 -9.01
C SER A 186 -11.02 -25.19 -9.51
N LYS A 187 -10.78 -25.12 -10.83
CA LYS A 187 -10.18 -23.97 -11.51
C LYS A 187 -11.06 -22.71 -11.42
N ASP A 188 -12.35 -22.87 -11.19
CA ASP A 188 -13.31 -21.78 -11.06
C ASP A 188 -13.37 -21.19 -9.63
N LEU A 189 -13.08 -21.99 -8.60
CA LEU A 189 -13.18 -21.56 -7.20
C LEU A 189 -11.86 -21.07 -6.60
N GLN A 190 -10.72 -21.68 -6.95
CA GLN A 190 -9.39 -21.24 -6.51
C GLN A 190 -9.15 -19.73 -6.65
N PRO A 191 -9.59 -19.09 -7.75
CA PRO A 191 -9.25 -17.69 -7.95
C PRO A 191 -9.96 -16.71 -7.01
N PHE A 192 -11.09 -17.10 -6.40
CA PHE A 192 -11.73 -16.29 -5.35
C PHE A 192 -10.85 -16.14 -4.11
N GLY A 193 -9.99 -17.14 -3.83
CA GLY A 193 -8.99 -17.06 -2.76
C GLY A 193 -7.94 -15.97 -3.06
N TYR A 194 -7.36 -15.98 -4.26
CA TYR A 194 -6.39 -14.96 -4.69
C TYR A 194 -7.00 -13.57 -4.80
N PHE A 195 -8.25 -13.47 -5.26
CA PHE A 195 -9.01 -12.22 -5.30
C PHE A 195 -9.18 -11.60 -3.91
N ALA A 196 -9.62 -12.38 -2.92
CA ALA A 196 -9.77 -11.91 -1.55
C ALA A 196 -8.41 -11.48 -0.97
N MET A 197 -7.36 -12.28 -1.18
CA MET A 197 -6.00 -11.95 -0.73
C MET A 197 -5.46 -10.65 -1.34
N PHE A 198 -5.71 -10.39 -2.63
CA PHE A 198 -5.29 -9.15 -3.28
C PHE A 198 -5.87 -7.90 -2.60
N PHE A 199 -7.16 -7.92 -2.24
CA PHE A 199 -7.79 -6.81 -1.52
C PHE A 199 -7.26 -6.66 -0.10
N TYR A 200 -7.17 -7.77 0.65
CA TYR A 200 -6.65 -7.72 2.02
C TYR A 200 -5.20 -7.25 2.05
N LEU A 201 -4.36 -7.74 1.13
CA LEU A 201 -2.99 -7.26 0.96
C LEU A 201 -2.96 -5.76 0.65
N SER A 202 -3.79 -5.27 -0.27
CA SER A 202 -3.87 -3.84 -0.60
C SER A 202 -4.21 -2.99 0.63
N PHE A 203 -5.14 -3.44 1.49
CA PHE A 203 -5.46 -2.73 2.73
C PHE A 203 -4.31 -2.73 3.74
N VAL A 204 -3.61 -3.86 3.88
CA VAL A 204 -2.45 -3.98 4.77
C VAL A 204 -1.31 -3.08 4.30
N VAL A 205 -1.00 -3.11 2.99
CA VAL A 205 0.04 -2.29 2.37
C VAL A 205 -0.25 -0.80 2.56
N VAL A 206 -1.47 -0.36 2.24
CA VAL A 206 -1.87 1.05 2.40
C VAL A 206 -1.88 1.46 3.87
N GLY A 207 -2.35 0.58 4.77
CA GLY A 207 -2.28 0.82 6.21
C GLY A 207 -0.84 0.98 6.73
N THR A 208 0.09 0.20 6.17
CA THR A 208 1.53 0.25 6.48
C THR A 208 2.15 1.54 5.96
N PHE A 209 1.84 1.96 4.73
CA PHE A 209 2.29 3.25 4.20
C PHE A 209 1.71 4.44 4.97
N CYS A 210 0.45 4.37 5.39
CA CYS A 210 -0.13 5.39 6.28
C CYS A 210 0.62 5.45 7.62
N ALA A 211 0.96 4.31 8.22
CA ALA A 211 1.79 4.27 9.42
C ALA A 211 3.17 4.91 9.17
N LEU A 212 3.83 4.55 8.06
CA LEU A 212 5.14 5.08 7.70
C LEU A 212 5.11 6.60 7.48
N MET A 213 4.10 7.12 6.77
CA MET A 213 3.92 8.56 6.57
C MET A 213 3.63 9.30 7.88
N ASP A 214 2.84 8.71 8.78
CA ASP A 214 2.63 9.24 10.12
C ASP A 214 3.94 9.23 10.94
N MET A 215 4.78 8.20 10.79
CA MET A 215 6.09 8.14 11.43
C MET A 215 7.00 9.28 10.96
N VAL A 216 7.17 9.42 9.64
CA VAL A 216 8.00 10.46 9.01
C VAL A 216 7.50 11.85 9.39
N ARG A 217 6.20 12.12 9.26
CA ARG A 217 5.63 13.43 9.62
C ARG A 217 5.90 13.78 11.08
N ASN A 218 5.78 12.82 12.00
CA ASN A 218 5.99 13.08 13.42
C ASN A 218 7.44 13.40 13.78
N ILE A 219 8.44 12.81 13.10
CA ILE A 219 9.86 13.15 13.30
C ILE A 219 10.09 14.66 13.12
N TRP A 220 9.36 15.30 12.20
CA TRP A 220 9.51 16.72 11.88
C TRP A 220 8.55 17.65 12.61
N VAL A 221 7.35 17.17 12.97
CA VAL A 221 6.31 18.01 13.61
C VAL A 221 6.41 18.03 15.14
N GLN A 222 7.03 17.01 15.74
CA GLN A 222 7.11 16.85 17.19
C GLN A 222 8.04 17.89 17.84
N LYS A 223 7.62 18.39 19.01
CA LYS A 223 8.38 19.30 19.88
C LYS A 223 9.08 18.54 21.01
N ARG A 224 10.11 19.15 21.58
CA ARG A 224 10.92 18.61 22.71
C ARG A 224 10.08 18.26 23.93
N GLU A 225 9.03 19.03 24.18
CA GLU A 225 8.15 18.94 25.35
C GLU A 225 7.00 17.93 25.19
N ASP A 226 6.83 17.34 24.00
CA ASP A 226 5.71 16.43 23.75
C ASP A 226 5.89 15.12 24.55
N VAL A 227 4.93 14.84 25.44
CA VAL A 227 4.92 13.64 26.31
C VAL A 227 4.50 12.34 25.60
N VAL A 228 4.14 12.41 24.31
CA VAL A 228 3.72 11.27 23.50
C VAL A 228 4.50 11.26 22.19
N PHE A 229 5.12 10.13 21.86
CA PHE A 229 5.78 9.90 20.57
C PHE A 229 5.27 8.60 19.95
N TRP A 230 4.82 8.67 18.70
CA TRP A 230 4.18 7.54 18.02
C TRP A 230 3.14 6.80 18.89
N GLY A 231 2.42 7.55 19.73
CA GLY A 231 1.35 7.01 20.58
C GLY A 231 1.85 6.20 21.77
N MET A 232 3.18 6.10 21.94
CA MET A 232 3.85 5.62 23.12
C MET A 232 4.07 6.80 24.09
N SER A 233 3.81 6.56 25.36
CA SER A 233 4.07 7.51 26.43
C SER A 233 4.48 6.78 27.69
N HIS A 234 5.29 7.42 28.53
CA HIS A 234 5.70 6.86 29.82
C HIS A 234 4.67 7.13 30.92
N GLN A 235 3.37 7.06 30.60
CA GLN A 235 2.29 7.36 31.55
C GLN A 235 2.38 6.54 32.85
N TYR A 236 2.99 5.36 32.81
CA TYR A 236 3.22 4.49 33.98
C TYR A 236 4.38 4.93 34.88
N PHE A 237 5.35 5.71 34.38
CA PHE A 237 6.57 6.09 35.12
C PHE A 237 6.69 7.60 35.38
N SER A 238 6.15 8.45 34.50
CA SER A 238 6.12 9.91 34.71
C SER A 238 5.11 10.60 33.79
N LYS A 239 4.25 11.45 34.35
CA LYS A 239 3.24 12.20 33.58
C LYS A 239 3.80 13.44 32.86
N GLN A 240 5.02 13.89 33.19
CA GLN A 240 5.57 15.17 32.75
C GLN A 240 6.86 15.07 31.91
N LYS A 241 7.42 13.85 31.71
CA LYS A 241 8.68 13.68 30.95
C LYS A 241 8.42 13.22 29.50
N PRO A 242 9.28 13.63 28.54
CA PRO A 242 9.21 13.13 27.17
C PRO A 242 9.52 11.63 27.12
N PRO A 243 9.11 10.92 26.04
CA PRO A 243 9.26 9.47 25.93
C PRO A 243 10.71 9.00 25.64
N TYR A 244 11.68 9.40 26.47
CA TYR A 244 13.12 9.22 26.24
C TYR A 244 13.57 7.76 26.08
N MET A 245 12.97 6.79 26.79
CA MET A 245 13.30 5.37 26.56
C MET A 245 12.92 4.90 25.15
N VAL A 246 11.85 5.43 24.55
CA VAL A 246 11.46 5.10 23.17
C VAL A 246 12.50 5.67 22.21
N TYR A 247 12.91 6.92 22.42
CA TYR A 247 13.99 7.55 21.65
C TYR A 247 15.31 6.77 21.76
N LEU A 248 15.68 6.36 22.98
CA LEU A 248 16.87 5.56 23.23
C LEU A 248 16.82 4.23 22.49
N VAL A 249 15.69 3.51 22.55
CA VAL A 249 15.52 2.24 21.82
C VAL A 249 15.67 2.45 20.32
N ILE A 250 15.07 3.50 19.75
CA ILE A 250 15.22 3.79 18.31
C ILE A 250 16.67 4.11 17.97
N ILE A 251 17.35 4.95 18.76
CA ILE A 251 18.77 5.27 18.54
C ILE A 251 19.61 3.99 18.60
N VAL A 252 19.46 3.18 19.64
CA VAL A 252 20.22 1.93 19.85
C VAL A 252 19.99 0.93 18.72
N LEU A 253 18.73 0.74 18.32
CA LEU A 253 18.37 -0.19 17.26
C LEU A 253 18.85 0.26 15.88
N THR A 254 18.82 1.57 15.59
CA THR A 254 19.17 2.07 14.25
C THR A 254 20.65 2.34 14.07
N VAL A 255 21.40 2.67 15.14
CA VAL A 255 22.80 3.09 15.03
C VAL A 255 23.80 2.12 15.69
N PRO A 256 23.86 1.96 17.03
CA PRO A 256 24.75 1.00 17.68
C PRO A 256 24.58 -0.44 17.23
N LEU A 257 23.35 -0.96 17.16
CA LEU A 257 23.12 -2.37 16.85
C LEU A 257 23.66 -2.74 15.45
N PRO A 258 23.32 -2.02 14.36
CA PRO A 258 23.87 -2.31 13.04
C PRO A 258 25.40 -2.13 12.98
N LEU A 259 25.94 -1.17 13.74
CA LEU A 259 27.38 -0.91 13.78
C LEU A 259 28.13 -2.06 14.46
N PHE A 260 27.70 -2.46 15.66
CA PHE A 260 28.31 -3.58 16.38
C PHE A 260 28.14 -4.89 15.61
N TRP A 261 26.99 -5.11 14.98
CA TRP A 261 26.78 -6.27 14.12
C TRP A 261 27.80 -6.30 12.97
N GLY A 262 27.94 -5.19 12.25
CA GLY A 262 28.91 -5.07 11.16
C GLY A 262 30.36 -5.25 11.62
N LEU A 263 30.74 -4.71 12.78
CA LEU A 263 32.09 -4.83 13.34
C LEU A 263 32.42 -6.27 13.79
N ILE A 264 31.49 -6.93 14.49
CA ILE A 264 31.68 -8.32 14.94
C ILE A 264 31.84 -9.24 13.73
N GLU A 265 30.94 -9.11 12.74
CA GLU A 265 30.97 -9.96 11.56
C GLU A 265 32.22 -9.72 10.70
N ALA A 266 32.62 -8.45 10.51
CA ALA A 266 33.86 -8.11 9.82
C ALA A 266 35.11 -8.65 10.55
N GLY A 267 35.10 -8.61 11.89
CA GLY A 267 36.17 -9.15 12.72
C GLY A 267 36.31 -10.67 12.60
N ILE A 268 35.18 -11.39 12.60
CA ILE A 268 35.15 -12.85 12.41
C ILE A 268 35.66 -13.23 11.01
N ASN A 269 35.18 -12.51 9.98
CA ASN A 269 35.48 -12.83 8.59
C ASN A 269 36.76 -12.17 8.04
N LYS A 270 37.50 -11.42 8.88
CA LYS A 270 38.71 -10.65 8.53
C LYS A 270 38.51 -9.75 7.29
N GLN A 271 37.38 -9.03 7.25
CA GLN A 271 36.97 -8.20 6.12
C GLN A 271 37.35 -6.72 6.30
N SER A 272 37.24 -5.95 5.20
CA SER A 272 37.60 -4.53 5.16
C SER A 272 36.57 -3.62 5.85
N VAL A 273 36.93 -2.35 6.09
CA VAL A 273 36.02 -1.32 6.60
C VAL A 273 34.84 -1.07 5.65
N VAL A 274 35.02 -1.27 4.34
CA VAL A 274 33.94 -1.16 3.36
C VAL A 274 32.86 -2.20 3.65
N TYR A 275 33.24 -3.44 3.99
CA TYR A 275 32.30 -4.49 4.37
C TYR A 275 31.48 -4.11 5.61
N VAL A 276 32.09 -3.45 6.60
CA VAL A 276 31.37 -2.94 7.79
C VAL A 276 30.28 -1.95 7.38
N ALA A 277 30.57 -1.03 6.45
CA ALA A 277 29.59 -0.06 5.97
C ALA A 277 28.44 -0.72 5.19
N GLN A 278 28.75 -1.73 4.35
CA GLN A 278 27.73 -2.50 3.62
C GLN A 278 26.82 -3.28 4.57
N ARG A 279 27.39 -3.92 5.59
CA ARG A 279 26.62 -4.65 6.63
C ARG A 279 25.81 -3.72 7.50
N TYR A 280 26.36 -2.58 7.90
CA TYR A 280 25.62 -1.54 8.60
C TYR A 280 24.39 -1.10 7.80
N ALA A 281 24.56 -0.82 6.50
CA ALA A 281 23.46 -0.39 5.64
C ALA A 281 22.37 -1.45 5.51
N ASN A 282 22.74 -2.73 5.36
CA ASN A 282 21.78 -3.83 5.33
C ASN A 282 21.00 -3.93 6.65
N VAL A 283 21.71 -4.10 7.78
CA VAL A 283 21.08 -4.30 9.08
C VAL A 283 20.23 -3.09 9.48
N ALA A 284 20.69 -1.86 9.21
CA ALA A 284 19.93 -0.65 9.52
C ALA A 284 18.62 -0.55 8.71
N VAL A 285 18.63 -0.89 7.42
CA VAL A 285 17.41 -0.91 6.58
C VAL A 285 16.46 -2.01 7.02
N LEU A 286 16.97 -3.20 7.38
CA LEU A 286 16.15 -4.28 7.95
C LEU A 286 15.50 -3.87 9.27
N VAL A 287 16.29 -3.31 10.19
CA VAL A 287 15.77 -2.80 11.47
C VAL A 287 14.71 -1.71 11.24
N ALA A 288 14.92 -0.78 10.31
CA ALA A 288 13.93 0.23 9.97
C ALA A 288 12.65 -0.40 9.39
N THR A 289 12.76 -1.45 8.58
CA THR A 289 11.62 -2.19 8.04
C THR A 289 10.82 -2.88 9.16
N PHE A 290 11.49 -3.56 10.09
CA PHE A 290 10.85 -4.16 11.27
C PHE A 290 10.24 -3.12 12.20
N LEU A 291 10.88 -1.96 12.36
CA LEU A 291 10.34 -0.84 13.13
C LEU A 291 9.02 -0.36 12.54
N VAL A 292 8.90 -0.24 11.21
CA VAL A 292 7.65 0.13 10.53
C VAL A 292 6.55 -0.91 10.79
N VAL A 293 6.86 -2.21 10.68
CA VAL A 293 5.89 -3.30 10.93
C VAL A 293 5.43 -3.29 12.40
N PHE A 294 6.35 -3.14 13.34
CA PHE A 294 6.03 -3.02 14.77
C PHE A 294 5.17 -1.79 15.05
N CYS A 295 5.54 -0.64 14.48
CA CYS A 295 4.74 0.58 14.59
C CYS A 295 3.35 0.40 13.99
N TYR A 296 3.20 -0.28 12.86
CA TYR A 296 1.88 -0.57 12.29
C TYR A 296 1.00 -1.38 13.26
N ALA A 297 1.53 -2.48 13.82
CA ALA A 297 0.82 -3.30 14.80
C ALA A 297 0.50 -2.51 16.10
N TRP A 298 1.44 -1.69 16.57
CA TRP A 298 1.26 -0.83 17.73
C TRP A 298 0.16 0.22 17.52
N LEU A 299 0.19 0.92 16.38
CA LEU A 299 -0.83 1.90 16.03
C LEU A 299 -2.22 1.25 15.91
N PHE A 300 -2.29 0.07 15.33
CA PHE A 300 -3.51 -0.72 15.27
C PHE A 300 -4.06 -1.04 16.67
N TRP A 301 -3.20 -1.57 17.55
CA TRP A 301 -3.58 -1.87 18.93
C TRP A 301 -4.05 -0.62 19.69
N ARG A 302 -3.31 0.49 19.58
CA ARG A 302 -3.68 1.76 20.21
C ARG A 302 -4.99 2.32 19.67
N ALA A 303 -5.27 2.18 18.37
CA ALA A 303 -6.53 2.58 17.78
C ALA A 303 -7.72 1.84 18.42
N LEU A 304 -7.59 0.52 18.63
CA LEU A 304 -8.61 -0.28 19.31
C LEU A 304 -8.84 0.18 20.76
N VAL A 305 -7.76 0.41 21.52
CA VAL A 305 -7.85 0.90 22.91
C VAL A 305 -8.56 2.27 22.95
N TYR A 306 -8.20 3.19 22.05
CA TYR A 306 -8.84 4.50 21.98
C TYR A 306 -10.31 4.42 21.60
N LYS A 307 -10.68 3.55 20.64
CA LYS A 307 -12.09 3.34 20.27
C LYS A 307 -12.90 2.74 21.42
N ARG A 308 -12.35 1.75 22.12
CA ARG A 308 -13.00 1.16 23.30
C ARG A 308 -13.24 2.20 24.39
N SER A 309 -12.25 3.05 24.68
CA SER A 309 -12.40 4.14 25.64
C SER A 309 -13.41 5.20 25.17
N ALA A 310 -13.41 5.56 23.88
CA ALA A 310 -14.37 6.52 23.32
C ALA A 310 -15.82 6.01 23.40
N ILE A 311 -16.05 4.73 23.10
CA ILE A 311 -17.37 4.10 23.22
C ILE A 311 -17.85 4.11 24.67
N HIS A 312 -16.97 3.79 25.63
CA HIS A 312 -17.32 3.81 27.04
C HIS A 312 -17.70 5.22 27.52
N LYS A 313 -16.90 6.24 27.17
CA LYS A 313 -17.19 7.64 27.51
C LYS A 313 -18.47 8.17 26.85
N ARG A 314 -18.78 7.73 25.63
CA ARG A 314 -20.06 8.06 24.98
C ARG A 314 -21.24 7.39 25.67
N LYS A 315 -21.07 6.13 26.12
CA LYS A 315 -22.08 5.42 26.91
C LYS A 315 -22.47 6.17 28.17
N GLU A 316 -21.49 6.74 28.86
CA GLU A 316 -21.70 7.56 30.06
C GLU A 316 -22.34 8.91 29.72
N ARG A 317 -21.86 9.64 28.70
CA ARG A 317 -22.34 11.01 28.38
C ARG A 317 -23.75 11.08 27.81
N ASP A 318 -24.17 10.08 27.07
CA ASP A 318 -25.47 10.10 26.37
C ASP A 318 -26.59 9.40 27.18
N ASP A 319 -26.33 9.10 28.46
CA ASP A 319 -27.27 8.48 29.41
C ASP A 319 -27.96 7.23 28.83
N PHE A 320 -27.18 6.38 28.17
CA PHE A 320 -27.71 5.25 27.40
C PHE A 320 -28.53 4.29 28.26
N GLU A 321 -28.07 4.01 29.48
CA GLU A 321 -28.77 3.12 30.41
C GLU A 321 -30.12 3.71 30.86
N LEU A 322 -30.16 5.02 31.13
CA LEU A 322 -31.38 5.73 31.51
C LEU A 322 -32.38 5.78 30.35
N ARG A 323 -31.91 6.01 29.11
CA ARG A 323 -32.78 5.99 27.91
C ARG A 323 -33.31 4.59 27.62
N GLN A 324 -32.50 3.55 27.79
CA GLN A 324 -32.93 2.16 27.61
C GLN A 324 -33.99 1.77 28.65
N GLN A 325 -33.82 2.21 29.90
CA GLN A 325 -34.83 2.01 30.94
C GLN A 325 -36.11 2.80 30.66
N ALA A 326 -36.01 4.06 30.26
CA ALA A 326 -37.17 4.93 29.98
C ALA A 326 -38.02 4.50 28.78
N TYR A 327 -37.45 3.74 27.82
CA TYR A 327 -38.15 3.26 26.63
C TYR A 327 -38.43 1.75 26.61
N ARG A 328 -38.23 1.07 27.75
CA ARG A 328 -38.41 -0.39 27.87
C ARG A 328 -39.77 -0.87 27.36
N ASP A 329 -40.84 -0.13 27.66
CA ASP A 329 -42.22 -0.50 27.30
C ASP A 329 -42.69 0.09 25.96
N LYS A 330 -41.80 0.77 25.22
CA LYS A 330 -42.12 1.43 23.95
C LYS A 330 -41.25 0.85 22.82
N PRO A 331 -41.66 -0.27 22.18
CA PRO A 331 -40.81 -1.01 21.25
C PRO A 331 -40.32 -0.15 20.06
N GLY A 332 -41.18 0.73 19.53
CA GLY A 332 -40.79 1.63 18.44
C GLY A 332 -39.76 2.71 18.82
N LYS A 333 -39.75 3.16 20.09
CA LYS A 333 -38.74 4.11 20.59
C LYS A 333 -37.46 3.39 20.99
N MET A 334 -37.58 2.20 21.56
CA MET A 334 -36.47 1.32 21.90
C MET A 334 -35.63 0.96 20.67
N ASN A 335 -36.27 0.61 19.54
CA ASN A 335 -35.56 0.33 18.28
C ASN A 335 -34.80 1.55 17.74
N LYS A 336 -35.37 2.76 17.85
CA LYS A 336 -34.68 4.00 17.44
C LYS A 336 -33.44 4.28 18.31
N VAL A 337 -33.53 3.99 19.60
CA VAL A 337 -32.45 4.16 20.57
C VAL A 337 -31.33 3.14 20.34
N HIS A 338 -31.66 1.86 20.14
CA HIS A 338 -30.69 0.84 19.76
C HIS A 338 -29.97 1.17 18.45
N TRP A 339 -30.69 1.66 17.44
CA TRP A 339 -30.05 2.09 16.21
C TRP A 339 -29.16 3.32 16.42
N TYR A 340 -29.60 4.30 17.20
CA TYR A 340 -28.76 5.45 17.53
C TYR A 340 -27.43 4.98 18.13
N HIS A 341 -27.46 4.08 19.12
CA HIS A 341 -26.24 3.48 19.68
C HIS A 341 -25.37 2.77 18.63
N ALA A 342 -25.98 1.91 17.80
CA ALA A 342 -25.25 1.19 16.76
C ALA A 342 -24.62 2.15 15.74
N SER A 343 -25.33 3.21 15.35
CA SER A 343 -24.84 4.22 14.42
C SER A 343 -23.65 4.99 14.98
N THR A 344 -23.68 5.33 16.27
CA THR A 344 -22.58 6.02 16.97
C THR A 344 -21.33 5.15 17.06
N VAL A 345 -21.48 3.83 17.23
CA VAL A 345 -20.36 2.88 17.20
C VAL A 345 -19.82 2.74 15.78
N LEU A 346 -20.69 2.56 14.78
CA LEU A 346 -20.30 2.43 13.38
C LEU A 346 -19.57 3.68 12.85
N GLU A 347 -19.98 4.87 13.28
CA GLU A 347 -19.28 6.13 12.97
C GLU A 347 -17.84 6.14 13.50
N GLU A 348 -17.62 5.63 14.73
CA GLU A 348 -16.26 5.52 15.27
C GLU A 348 -15.40 4.54 14.46
N PHE A 349 -15.98 3.55 13.76
CA PHE A 349 -15.27 2.67 12.83
C PHE A 349 -15.22 3.17 11.38
N GLY A 350 -15.71 4.38 11.10
CA GLY A 350 -15.75 4.93 9.74
C GLY A 350 -16.67 4.13 8.80
N MET A 351 -17.74 3.56 9.36
CA MET A 351 -18.83 2.91 8.63
C MET A 351 -20.09 3.80 8.61
N ASP A 352 -19.92 5.12 8.71
CA ASP A 352 -20.99 6.10 8.51
C ASP A 352 -21.27 6.35 7.01
N SER A 353 -22.42 6.93 6.70
CA SER A 353 -22.86 7.12 5.31
C SER A 353 -21.92 8.00 4.48
N SER A 354 -21.34 9.05 5.07
CA SER A 354 -20.43 9.96 4.36
C SER A 354 -19.14 9.22 3.98
N THR A 355 -18.64 8.44 4.92
CA THR A 355 -17.41 7.69 4.74
C THR A 355 -17.58 6.48 3.82
N LEU A 356 -18.74 5.81 3.88
CA LEU A 356 -19.10 4.73 2.94
C LEU A 356 -19.27 5.26 1.52
N LEU A 357 -19.86 6.44 1.33
CA LEU A 357 -19.93 7.11 0.03
C LEU A 357 -18.54 7.45 -0.51
N HIS A 358 -17.64 7.96 0.34
CA HIS A 358 -16.28 8.26 -0.09
C HIS A 358 -15.50 6.99 -0.45
N ASN A 359 -15.63 5.93 0.35
CA ASN A 359 -15.13 4.59 0.03
C ASN A 359 -15.62 4.16 -1.34
N SER A 360 -16.94 4.20 -1.59
CA SER A 360 -17.50 3.65 -2.82
C SER A 360 -17.01 4.40 -4.07
N ILE A 361 -16.82 5.72 -3.98
CA ILE A 361 -16.20 6.51 -5.05
C ILE A 361 -14.74 6.07 -5.28
N MET A 362 -13.93 5.92 -4.23
CA MET A 362 -12.54 5.45 -4.35
C MET A 362 -12.47 4.04 -4.93
N PHE A 363 -13.37 3.15 -4.49
CA PHE A 363 -13.55 1.79 -5.03
C PHE A 363 -13.92 1.81 -6.51
N THR A 364 -14.78 2.73 -6.93
CA THR A 364 -15.19 2.89 -8.33
C THR A 364 -14.04 3.44 -9.18
N VAL A 365 -13.37 4.52 -8.74
CA VAL A 365 -12.32 5.17 -9.54
C VAL A 365 -11.05 4.32 -9.64
N GLY A 366 -10.66 3.63 -8.56
CA GLY A 366 -9.43 2.83 -8.58
C GLY A 366 -9.65 1.36 -8.95
N GLY A 367 -10.72 0.74 -8.46
CA GLY A 367 -10.97 -0.69 -8.69
C GLY A 367 -11.43 -0.98 -10.12
N VAL A 368 -12.30 -0.14 -10.69
CA VAL A 368 -12.93 -0.42 -11.99
C VAL A 368 -11.93 -0.38 -13.14
N PRO A 369 -11.07 0.64 -13.28
CA PRO A 369 -10.08 0.63 -14.35
C PRO A 369 -9.05 -0.49 -14.17
N LEU A 370 -8.69 -0.82 -12.92
CA LEU A 370 -7.81 -1.96 -12.63
C LEU A 370 -8.43 -3.27 -13.12
N PHE A 371 -9.69 -3.54 -12.78
CA PHE A 371 -10.39 -4.75 -13.26
C PHE A 371 -10.68 -4.72 -14.76
N ALA A 372 -10.88 -3.55 -15.36
CA ALA A 372 -11.07 -3.42 -16.80
C ALA A 372 -9.78 -3.70 -17.57
N LEU A 373 -8.64 -3.16 -17.13
CA LEU A 373 -7.32 -3.48 -17.69
C LEU A 373 -6.97 -4.95 -17.49
N TYR A 374 -7.27 -5.48 -16.31
CA TYR A 374 -7.10 -6.89 -15.98
C TYR A 374 -7.96 -7.76 -16.91
N ALA A 375 -9.27 -7.49 -17.01
CA ALA A 375 -10.20 -8.18 -17.91
C ALA A 375 -9.74 -8.11 -19.37
N ALA A 376 -9.36 -6.92 -19.86
CA ALA A 376 -8.85 -6.72 -21.22
C ALA A 376 -7.57 -7.53 -21.48
N GLN A 377 -6.67 -7.58 -20.50
CA GLN A 377 -5.45 -8.38 -20.61
C GLN A 377 -5.76 -9.88 -20.66
N THR A 378 -6.67 -10.39 -19.81
CA THR A 378 -7.15 -11.78 -19.94
C THR A 378 -7.71 -12.08 -21.32
N LEU A 379 -8.62 -11.23 -21.80
CA LEU A 379 -9.31 -11.44 -23.07
C LEU A 379 -8.35 -11.38 -24.26
N SER A 380 -7.28 -10.59 -24.17
CA SER A 380 -6.29 -10.47 -25.24
C SER A 380 -5.23 -11.57 -25.27
N VAL A 381 -5.03 -12.30 -24.16
CA VAL A 381 -3.97 -13.32 -24.02
C VAL A 381 -4.51 -14.74 -24.03
N TYR A 382 -5.75 -14.98 -23.61
CA TYR A 382 -6.31 -16.34 -23.54
C TYR A 382 -6.69 -16.87 -24.92
N THR A 383 -6.15 -18.05 -25.28
CA THR A 383 -6.49 -18.76 -26.53
C THR A 383 -7.47 -19.90 -26.26
N GLY A 384 -8.75 -19.54 -26.16
CA GLY A 384 -9.86 -20.46 -25.92
C GLY A 384 -11.18 -19.69 -25.74
N THR A 385 -12.23 -20.32 -25.22
CA THR A 385 -13.36 -19.58 -24.64
C THR A 385 -12.88 -18.98 -23.31
N PRO A 386 -12.56 -17.68 -23.23
CA PRO A 386 -12.12 -17.10 -21.98
C PRO A 386 -13.24 -17.28 -20.95
N SER A 387 -12.88 -17.65 -19.73
CA SER A 387 -13.87 -17.72 -18.66
C SER A 387 -14.51 -16.35 -18.49
N VAL A 388 -15.80 -16.25 -18.82
CA VAL A 388 -16.62 -15.03 -18.63
C VAL A 388 -16.86 -14.76 -17.15
N ALA A 389 -16.49 -15.70 -16.27
CA ALA A 389 -16.57 -15.55 -14.83
C ALA A 389 -15.87 -14.28 -14.35
N TRP A 390 -14.74 -13.88 -14.96
CA TRP A 390 -14.00 -12.70 -14.51
C TRP A 390 -14.64 -11.37 -14.86
N PRO A 391 -15.01 -11.10 -16.13
CA PRO A 391 -15.88 -9.98 -16.45
C PRO A 391 -17.17 -9.97 -15.61
N ALA A 392 -17.80 -11.14 -15.40
CA ALA A 392 -19.01 -11.24 -14.60
C ALA A 392 -18.78 -10.89 -13.12
N VAL A 393 -17.71 -11.38 -12.50
CA VAL A 393 -17.33 -11.06 -11.11
C VAL A 393 -17.01 -9.57 -10.98
N ALA A 394 -16.28 -8.99 -11.93
CA ALA A 394 -16.00 -7.56 -11.95
C ALA A 394 -17.30 -6.73 -12.08
N SER A 395 -18.23 -7.14 -12.95
CA SER A 395 -19.54 -6.52 -13.10
C SER A 395 -20.41 -6.65 -11.85
N VAL A 396 -20.41 -7.81 -11.18
CA VAL A 396 -21.16 -8.03 -9.93
C VAL A 396 -20.57 -7.18 -8.80
N ALA A 397 -19.24 -7.15 -8.65
CA ALA A 397 -18.57 -6.31 -7.66
C ALA A 397 -18.88 -4.81 -7.88
N LEU A 398 -18.88 -4.38 -9.14
CA LEU A 398 -19.31 -3.05 -9.57
C LEU A 398 -20.75 -2.74 -9.15
N MET A 399 -21.68 -3.66 -9.42
CA MET A 399 -23.07 -3.52 -9.04
C MET A 399 -23.23 -3.44 -7.51
N CYS A 400 -22.48 -4.24 -6.74
CA CYS A 400 -22.46 -4.17 -5.28
C CYS A 400 -21.92 -2.81 -4.76
N ILE A 401 -20.87 -2.27 -5.36
CA ILE A 401 -20.33 -0.95 -5.00
C ILE A 401 -21.32 0.17 -5.34
N TYR A 402 -21.96 0.07 -6.51
CA TYR A 402 -22.94 1.05 -6.99
C TYR A 402 -24.19 1.05 -6.11
N THR A 403 -24.72 -0.14 -5.77
CA THR A 403 -25.86 -0.26 -4.86
C THR A 403 -25.56 0.31 -3.48
N ILE A 404 -24.37 0.08 -2.92
CA ILE A 404 -23.94 0.74 -1.67
C ILE A 404 -23.91 2.26 -1.83
N SER A 405 -23.35 2.76 -2.92
CA SER A 405 -23.29 4.20 -3.21
C SER A 405 -24.69 4.84 -3.22
N TRP A 406 -25.63 4.23 -3.94
CA TRP A 406 -27.03 4.69 -3.99
C TRP A 406 -27.72 4.62 -2.63
N MET A 407 -27.50 3.55 -1.87
CA MET A 407 -28.05 3.43 -0.52
C MET A 407 -27.51 4.49 0.44
N THR A 408 -26.26 4.95 0.27
CA THR A 408 -25.69 6.04 1.08
C THR A 408 -26.20 7.43 0.71
N LEU A 409 -26.66 7.64 -0.54
CA LEU A 409 -27.25 8.90 -0.99
C LEU A 409 -28.71 9.06 -0.52
N LEU A 410 -29.44 7.95 -0.42
CA LEU A 410 -30.82 7.92 0.04
C LEU A 410 -30.90 7.98 1.58
N ARG A 411 -30.94 9.20 2.14
CA ARG A 411 -30.95 9.48 3.60
C ARG A 411 -31.87 8.60 4.46
N ARG A 412 -33.00 8.13 3.93
CA ARG A 412 -33.95 7.24 4.64
C ARG A 412 -33.46 5.79 4.81
N LYS A 413 -32.43 5.36 4.08
CA LYS A 413 -31.92 3.97 4.06
C LYS A 413 -30.44 3.83 4.47
N ASN A 414 -29.83 4.86 5.07
CA ASN A 414 -28.41 4.84 5.48
C ASN A 414 -28.02 3.63 6.36
N GLN A 415 -28.96 3.08 7.14
CA GLN A 415 -28.74 1.90 7.99
C GLN A 415 -28.44 0.65 7.15
N TRP A 416 -29.13 0.49 6.01
CA TRP A 416 -28.98 -0.64 5.11
C TRP A 416 -27.63 -0.63 4.39
N ALA A 417 -27.06 0.56 4.15
CA ALA A 417 -25.73 0.67 3.55
C ALA A 417 -24.63 0.07 4.44
N ALA A 418 -24.70 0.30 5.76
CA ALA A 418 -23.74 -0.25 6.72
C ALA A 418 -23.85 -1.78 6.85
N TYR A 419 -25.08 -2.31 6.95
CA TYR A 419 -25.30 -3.77 6.97
C TYR A 419 -24.88 -4.45 5.68
N SER A 420 -25.16 -3.82 4.52
CA SER A 420 -24.73 -4.36 3.22
C SER A 420 -23.21 -4.37 3.09
N ALA A 421 -22.51 -3.33 3.56
CA ALA A 421 -21.05 -3.30 3.57
C ALA A 421 -20.46 -4.40 4.47
N PHE A 422 -21.03 -4.63 5.66
CA PHE A 422 -20.60 -5.73 6.55
C PHE A 422 -20.86 -7.10 5.90
N ALA A 423 -22.03 -7.29 5.30
CA ALA A 423 -22.37 -8.52 4.58
C ALA A 423 -21.39 -8.80 3.43
N LEU A 424 -20.98 -7.78 2.65
CA LEU A 424 -19.96 -7.94 1.61
C LEU A 424 -18.60 -8.33 2.16
N ILE A 425 -18.17 -7.75 3.29
CA ILE A 425 -16.90 -8.10 3.93
C ILE A 425 -16.91 -9.57 4.38
N VAL A 426 -18.01 -10.01 5.00
CA VAL A 426 -18.19 -11.41 5.43
C VAL A 426 -18.26 -12.35 4.23
N LEU A 427 -18.99 -11.96 3.17
CA LEU A 427 -19.07 -12.75 1.93
C LEU A 427 -17.70 -12.91 1.29
N MET A 428 -16.91 -11.84 1.18
CA MET A 428 -15.54 -11.88 0.66
C MET A 428 -14.64 -12.81 1.48
N PHE A 429 -14.79 -12.79 2.81
CA PHE A 429 -14.05 -13.68 3.69
C PHE A 429 -14.42 -15.15 3.49
N ILE A 430 -15.72 -15.46 3.41
CA ILE A 430 -16.21 -16.81 3.15
C ILE A 430 -15.74 -17.30 1.77
N LEU A 431 -15.89 -16.48 0.73
CA LEU A 431 -15.41 -16.81 -0.62
C LEU A 431 -13.89 -17.03 -0.64
N GLY A 432 -13.13 -16.24 0.12
CA GLY A 432 -11.69 -16.42 0.29
C GLY A 432 -11.33 -17.75 0.93
N ILE A 433 -12.02 -18.14 2.02
CA ILE A 433 -11.80 -19.42 2.71
C ILE A 433 -12.22 -20.59 1.82
N VAL A 434 -13.43 -20.54 1.24
CA VAL A 434 -13.97 -21.62 0.40
C VAL A 434 -13.11 -21.81 -0.84
N GLY A 435 -12.74 -20.72 -1.52
CA GLY A 435 -11.84 -20.75 -2.68
C GLY A 435 -10.46 -21.31 -2.35
N SER A 436 -9.95 -21.06 -1.15
CA SER A 436 -8.65 -21.59 -0.70
C SER A 436 -8.73 -23.06 -0.25
N ALA A 437 -9.77 -23.44 0.50
CA ALA A 437 -9.94 -24.77 1.07
C ALA A 437 -10.31 -25.83 0.02
N ILE A 438 -11.26 -25.50 -0.87
CA ILE A 438 -11.64 -26.36 -2.01
C ILE A 438 -10.55 -26.32 -3.10
N GLY A 439 -9.72 -25.28 -3.06
CA GLY A 439 -8.61 -25.07 -3.98
C GLY A 439 -7.44 -26.06 -3.86
N GLY A 440 -7.46 -26.99 -2.90
CA GLY A 440 -6.45 -28.05 -2.78
C GLY A 440 -5.18 -27.66 -2.00
N TYR A 441 -5.13 -26.45 -1.40
CA TYR A 441 -4.03 -26.01 -0.54
C TYR A 441 -4.54 -25.35 0.74
N PRO A 442 -4.85 -26.13 1.80
CA PRO A 442 -5.55 -25.63 2.99
C PRO A 442 -4.77 -24.56 3.77
N GLN A 443 -3.44 -24.52 3.62
CA GLN A 443 -2.59 -23.48 4.22
C GLN A 443 -2.96 -22.07 3.71
N MET A 444 -3.43 -21.97 2.47
CA MET A 444 -3.89 -20.70 1.87
C MET A 444 -5.06 -20.10 2.63
N ALA A 445 -5.96 -20.92 3.20
CA ALA A 445 -7.06 -20.42 4.02
C ALA A 445 -6.55 -19.75 5.31
N GLY A 446 -5.48 -20.27 5.91
CA GLY A 446 -4.82 -19.63 7.06
C GLY A 446 -4.28 -18.24 6.72
N ILE A 447 -3.71 -18.07 5.52
CA ILE A 447 -3.20 -16.78 5.05
C ILE A 447 -4.33 -15.77 4.86
N VAL A 448 -5.45 -16.20 4.26
CA VAL A 448 -6.65 -15.36 4.12
C VAL A 448 -7.10 -14.85 5.49
N VAL A 449 -7.08 -15.69 6.52
CA VAL A 449 -7.41 -15.28 7.90
C VAL A 449 -6.41 -14.26 8.44
N VAL A 450 -5.10 -14.51 8.30
CA VAL A 450 -4.06 -13.59 8.79
C VAL A 450 -4.16 -12.23 8.09
N LEU A 451 -4.28 -12.22 6.76
CA LEU A 451 -4.45 -11.00 5.97
C LEU A 451 -5.77 -10.28 6.29
N PHE A 452 -6.86 -11.02 6.52
CA PHE A 452 -8.14 -10.44 6.92
C PHE A 452 -8.03 -9.71 8.26
N VAL A 453 -7.39 -10.33 9.27
CA VAL A 453 -7.16 -9.72 10.59
C VAL A 453 -6.27 -8.49 10.46
N ALA A 454 -5.16 -8.59 9.71
CA ALA A 454 -4.27 -7.46 9.46
C ALA A 454 -4.98 -6.31 8.73
N ALA A 455 -5.81 -6.61 7.72
CA ALA A 455 -6.57 -5.60 6.97
C ALA A 455 -7.55 -4.80 7.84
N GLN A 456 -8.04 -5.36 8.95
CA GLN A 456 -8.85 -4.61 9.92
C GLN A 456 -8.08 -3.44 10.55
N GLY A 457 -6.74 -3.45 10.49
CA GLY A 457 -5.91 -2.31 10.83
C GLY A 457 -6.32 -1.02 10.13
N MET A 458 -6.70 -1.09 8.86
CA MET A 458 -7.12 0.11 8.13
C MET A 458 -8.50 0.62 8.58
N VAL A 459 -9.45 -0.28 8.82
CA VAL A 459 -10.82 0.06 9.26
C VAL A 459 -10.79 0.64 10.68
N THR A 460 -10.04 0.02 11.58
CA THR A 460 -9.91 0.45 12.97
C THR A 460 -9.10 1.73 13.13
N ARG A 461 -8.19 2.06 12.21
CA ARG A 461 -7.49 3.34 12.20
C ARG A 461 -8.23 4.44 11.43
N LYS A 462 -9.47 4.21 11.01
CA LYS A 462 -10.26 5.21 10.28
C LYS A 462 -11.04 6.11 11.23
N ARG A 463 -10.87 7.44 11.13
CA ARG A 463 -11.73 8.47 11.75
C ARG A 463 -11.73 9.75 10.90
N LYS A 464 -12.89 10.42 10.79
CA LYS A 464 -13.00 11.73 10.14
C LYS A 464 -12.31 12.78 11.02
N HIS A 465 -11.34 13.51 10.46
CA HIS A 465 -10.42 14.41 11.18
C HIS A 465 -11.02 15.70 11.74
N SER A 466 -12.32 15.92 11.61
CA SER A 466 -12.97 17.09 12.19
C SER A 466 -13.33 16.81 13.66
N LEU A 467 -12.72 17.54 14.60
CA LEU A 467 -13.25 17.66 15.95
C LEU A 467 -14.71 18.12 15.84
N THR A 468 -15.64 17.38 16.42
CA THR A 468 -17.02 17.86 16.51
C THR A 468 -17.05 19.14 17.35
N ARG A 469 -18.02 20.04 17.12
CA ARG A 469 -18.14 21.30 17.89
C ARG A 469 -18.13 21.06 19.40
N ARG A 470 -18.75 19.96 19.85
CA ARG A 470 -18.76 19.49 21.25
C ARG A 470 -17.40 19.00 21.75
N GLU A 471 -16.63 18.29 20.91
CA GLU A 471 -15.28 17.86 21.26
C GLU A 471 -14.31 19.04 21.29
N LEU A 472 -14.45 19.99 20.35
CA LEU A 472 -13.66 21.21 20.31
C LEU A 472 -13.95 22.10 21.52
N SER A 473 -15.23 22.33 21.84
CA SER A 473 -15.63 23.12 23.02
C SER A 473 -15.17 22.46 24.32
N ALA A 474 -15.28 21.13 24.44
CA ALA A 474 -14.75 20.40 25.59
C ALA A 474 -13.21 20.48 25.68
N THR A 475 -12.51 20.48 24.55
CA THR A 475 -11.03 20.60 24.51
C THR A 475 -10.58 22.01 24.90
N LEU A 476 -11.31 23.03 24.47
CA LEU A 476 -11.07 24.44 24.79
C LEU A 476 -11.73 24.89 26.11
N LYS A 477 -12.41 23.97 26.82
CA LYS A 477 -13.19 24.25 28.05
C LYS A 477 -14.25 25.35 27.90
N ILE A 478 -14.83 25.48 26.71
CA ILE A 478 -15.90 26.44 26.41
C ILE A 478 -17.25 25.82 26.79
N PRO A 479 -18.11 26.50 27.57
CA PRO A 479 -19.43 25.99 27.93
C PRO A 479 -20.28 25.77 26.67
N LEU A 480 -20.90 24.59 26.58
CA LEU A 480 -21.76 24.21 25.47
C LEU A 480 -23.12 24.90 25.61
N ASN A 481 -23.42 25.83 24.71
CA ASN A 481 -24.71 26.51 24.71
C ASN A 481 -25.79 25.62 24.05
N PRO A 482 -26.78 25.09 24.80
CA PRO A 482 -27.71 24.08 24.29
C PRO A 482 -28.61 24.57 23.14
N GLY A 483 -28.84 25.89 23.04
CA GLY A 483 -29.58 26.50 21.93
C GLY A 483 -28.81 26.55 20.60
N SER A 484 -27.47 26.43 20.63
CA SER A 484 -26.62 26.55 19.44
C SER A 484 -26.50 25.27 18.60
N ASP A 485 -26.90 24.12 19.16
CA ASP A 485 -26.94 22.83 18.45
C ASP A 485 -28.19 22.69 17.55
N ALA A 486 -29.26 23.47 17.81
CA ALA A 486 -30.49 23.47 17.03
C ALA A 486 -30.38 24.31 15.74
N GLN A 487 -29.53 25.35 15.75
CA GLN A 487 -29.13 26.06 14.54
C GLN A 487 -28.08 25.24 13.79
N LYS A 488 -28.53 24.29 12.96
CA LYS A 488 -27.71 23.83 11.84
C LYS A 488 -27.38 25.04 10.99
N SER A 489 -26.15 25.53 11.02
CA SER A 489 -25.69 26.43 9.97
C SER A 489 -25.81 25.65 8.66
N LYS A 490 -26.76 26.07 7.82
CA LYS A 490 -26.85 25.69 6.39
C LYS A 490 -25.71 26.37 5.60
N GLU A 491 -24.52 26.48 6.18
CA GLU A 491 -23.39 27.00 5.46
C GLU A 491 -22.74 25.84 4.74
N PHE A 492 -22.97 25.82 3.43
CA PHE A 492 -22.26 24.98 2.49
C PHE A 492 -20.80 25.43 2.48
N ARG A 493 -20.03 25.03 3.49
CA ARG A 493 -18.56 25.09 3.41
C ARG A 493 -18.14 24.05 2.38
N VAL A 494 -17.66 24.53 1.24
CA VAL A 494 -17.00 23.69 0.25
C VAL A 494 -15.69 23.24 0.88
N ASP A 495 -15.68 22.03 1.41
CA ASP A 495 -14.49 21.34 1.86
C ASP A 495 -13.61 21.06 0.62
N THR A 496 -12.68 21.97 0.31
CA THR A 496 -11.77 21.97 -0.85
C THR A 496 -10.69 20.88 -0.81
N TYR A 497 -10.92 19.80 -0.06
CA TYR A 497 -9.99 18.67 0.06
C TYR A 497 -10.00 17.74 -1.17
N LEU A 498 -10.73 18.08 -2.25
CA LEU A 498 -10.88 17.25 -3.45
C LEU A 498 -9.76 17.40 -4.49
N PHE A 499 -8.84 18.36 -4.34
CA PHE A 499 -7.78 18.60 -5.32
C PHE A 499 -6.37 18.33 -4.77
N CYS A 500 -5.55 17.58 -5.52
CA CYS A 500 -4.13 17.36 -5.20
C CYS A 500 -3.30 18.65 -5.25
N CYS A 501 -3.75 19.68 -5.95
CA CYS A 501 -3.11 20.99 -6.07
C CYS A 501 -3.76 22.03 -5.15
N ARG A 502 -4.00 21.66 -3.89
CA ARG A 502 -4.71 22.48 -2.88
C ARG A 502 -4.17 23.91 -2.84
N ASP A 503 -2.86 24.05 -2.75
CA ASP A 503 -2.24 25.35 -2.50
C ASP A 503 -2.30 26.25 -3.75
N LEU A 504 -2.23 25.67 -4.95
CA LEU A 504 -2.33 26.40 -6.23
C LEU A 504 -3.73 26.95 -6.49
N ILE A 505 -4.78 26.17 -6.18
CA ILE A 505 -6.18 26.59 -6.33
C ILE A 505 -6.58 27.58 -5.24
N LEU A 506 -6.11 27.37 -4.00
CA LEU A 506 -6.33 28.33 -2.91
C LEU A 506 -5.64 29.67 -3.20
N ASP A 507 -4.44 29.67 -3.79
CA ASP A 507 -3.78 30.92 -4.20
C ASP A 507 -4.50 31.61 -5.36
N TYR A 508 -5.05 30.86 -6.33
CA TYR A 508 -5.86 31.44 -7.41
C TYR A 508 -7.20 32.01 -6.90
N MET A 509 -7.82 31.34 -5.92
CA MET A 509 -9.08 31.80 -5.31
C MET A 509 -8.91 32.95 -4.31
N LYS A 510 -7.69 33.19 -3.77
CA LYS A 510 -7.40 34.39 -2.96
C LYS A 510 -7.48 35.69 -3.78
N CYS A 511 -7.29 35.62 -5.11
CA CYS A 511 -7.43 36.77 -6.01
C CYS A 511 -8.90 37.13 -6.29
N CYS A 512 -9.83 36.22 -6.05
CA CYS A 512 -11.26 36.52 -6.00
C CYS A 512 -11.60 36.86 -4.54
N ASP A 513 -12.33 37.92 -4.26
CA ASP A 513 -12.56 38.40 -2.88
C ASP A 513 -13.52 37.46 -2.11
N VAL A 514 -13.00 36.30 -1.67
CA VAL A 514 -13.76 35.21 -1.02
C VAL A 514 -13.49 35.15 0.49
N LYS A 515 -13.19 36.29 1.13
CA LYS A 515 -13.01 36.37 2.61
C LYS A 515 -14.23 35.88 3.39
N LYS A 516 -15.43 35.94 2.81
CA LYS A 516 -16.69 35.51 3.44
C LYS A 516 -16.86 33.99 3.54
N TYR A 517 -16.12 33.18 2.76
CA TYR A 517 -16.22 31.72 2.79
C TYR A 517 -14.95 31.02 3.34
N PHE A 518 -13.84 31.76 3.48
CA PHE A 518 -12.59 31.25 4.06
C PHE A 518 -12.34 31.90 5.42
N GLY A 519 -12.92 31.32 6.47
CA GLY A 519 -12.60 31.71 7.84
C GLY A 519 -11.17 31.31 8.21
N TYR A 520 -10.39 32.26 8.71
CA TYR A 520 -9.12 31.96 9.38
C TYR A 520 -9.43 31.25 10.69
N ARG A 521 -8.82 30.07 10.92
CA ARG A 521 -8.96 29.34 12.18
C ARG A 521 -8.12 30.04 13.24
N HIS A 522 -8.68 30.25 14.44
CA HIS A 522 -7.97 30.82 15.58
C HIS A 522 -6.69 30.01 15.88
N PRO A 523 -5.55 30.63 16.19
CA PRO A 523 -4.31 29.93 16.51
C PRO A 523 -4.48 28.88 17.61
N ASP A 524 -5.29 29.15 18.64
CA ASP A 524 -5.58 28.16 19.70
C ASP A 524 -6.41 26.97 19.23
N VAL A 525 -7.31 27.17 18.26
CA VAL A 525 -8.05 26.08 17.62
C VAL A 525 -7.08 25.24 16.80
N VAL A 526 -6.17 25.89 16.06
CA VAL A 526 -5.14 25.22 15.28
C VAL A 526 -4.17 24.45 16.19
N GLU A 527 -3.80 25.02 17.34
CA GLU A 527 -2.95 24.37 18.33
C GLU A 527 -3.66 23.22 19.05
N ALA A 528 -4.92 23.39 19.44
CA ALA A 528 -5.73 22.33 20.04
C ALA A 528 -5.95 21.18 19.06
N GLU A 529 -6.26 21.48 17.80
CA GLU A 529 -6.34 20.47 16.72
C GLU A 529 -4.99 19.79 16.49
N ARG A 530 -3.87 20.53 16.54
CA ARG A 530 -2.52 19.96 16.43
C ARG A 530 -2.21 19.01 17.57
N ARG A 531 -2.45 19.41 18.83
CA ARG A 531 -2.26 18.56 20.02
C ARG A 531 -3.18 17.34 19.97
N PHE A 532 -4.42 17.51 19.51
CA PHE A 532 -5.34 16.41 19.29
C PHE A 532 -4.86 15.44 18.20
N MET A 533 -4.35 15.96 17.08
CA MET A 533 -3.78 15.15 16.00
C MET A 533 -2.57 14.34 16.46
N ILE A 534 -1.67 14.94 17.24
CA ILE A 534 -0.47 14.25 17.78
C ILE A 534 -0.90 13.15 18.77
N SER A 535 -1.86 13.41 19.65
CA SER A 535 -2.30 12.43 20.66
C SER A 535 -3.11 11.26 20.06
N ARG A 536 -3.81 11.47 18.94
CA ARG A 536 -4.70 10.49 18.32
C ARG A 536 -4.30 10.01 16.93
N MET A 537 -3.03 10.15 16.55
CA MET A 537 -2.52 9.68 15.25
C MET A 537 -2.78 8.18 14.96
N ALA A 538 -2.92 7.33 15.99
CA ALA A 538 -3.33 5.94 15.81
C ALA A 538 -4.71 5.80 15.11
N LEU A 539 -5.62 6.77 15.26
CA LEU A 539 -6.94 6.78 14.63
C LEU A 539 -6.95 7.38 13.21
N ARG A 540 -5.77 7.56 12.60
CA ARG A 540 -5.64 8.12 11.26
C ARG A 540 -5.37 7.03 10.22
N ALA A 541 -6.17 7.05 9.16
CA ALA A 541 -5.92 6.37 7.89
C ALA A 541 -6.41 7.29 6.76
N ASP A 542 -5.57 7.54 5.76
CA ASP A 542 -5.97 8.33 4.59
C ASP A 542 -6.51 7.41 3.50
N GLN A 543 -7.76 7.64 3.13
CA GLN A 543 -8.45 6.89 2.07
C GLN A 543 -7.83 7.16 0.70
N LYS A 544 -7.26 8.35 0.50
CA LYS A 544 -6.62 8.75 -0.75
C LYS A 544 -5.38 7.92 -1.05
N ALA A 545 -4.68 7.49 0.00
CA ALA A 545 -3.52 6.62 -0.16
C ALA A 545 -3.89 5.28 -0.83
N PHE A 546 -5.14 4.82 -0.63
CA PHE A 546 -5.66 3.62 -1.28
C PHE A 546 -5.86 3.84 -2.78
N LEU A 547 -6.42 4.98 -3.17
CA LEU A 547 -6.53 5.36 -4.58
C LEU A 547 -5.14 5.48 -5.23
N VAL A 548 -4.19 6.15 -4.56
CA VAL A 548 -2.82 6.29 -5.06
C VAL A 548 -2.15 4.94 -5.25
N TRP A 549 -2.27 4.03 -4.26
CA TRP A 549 -1.73 2.67 -4.37
C TRP A 549 -2.30 1.93 -5.58
N TRP A 550 -3.62 1.97 -5.78
CA TRP A 550 -4.23 1.34 -6.93
C TRP A 550 -3.87 1.98 -8.26
N MET A 551 -3.68 3.30 -8.32
CA MET A 551 -3.14 3.96 -9.51
C MET A 551 -1.71 3.47 -9.79
N ILE A 552 -0.87 3.28 -8.76
CA ILE A 552 0.48 2.71 -8.91
C ILE A 552 0.40 1.28 -9.47
N VAL A 553 -0.44 0.41 -8.88
CA VAL A 553 -0.63 -0.96 -9.35
C VAL A 553 -1.14 -0.97 -10.79
N MET A 554 -2.11 -0.12 -11.12
CA MET A 554 -2.66 0.00 -12.47
C MET A 554 -1.60 0.43 -13.48
N LEU A 555 -0.83 1.48 -13.18
CA LEU A 555 0.26 1.95 -14.04
C LEU A 555 1.35 0.90 -14.20
N ALA A 556 1.67 0.17 -13.13
CA ALA A 556 2.64 -0.91 -13.17
C ALA A 556 2.15 -2.08 -14.05
N VAL A 557 0.89 -2.48 -13.94
CA VAL A 557 0.26 -3.48 -14.81
C VAL A 557 0.28 -2.99 -16.26
N ALA A 558 -0.14 -1.75 -16.53
CA ALA A 558 -0.13 -1.17 -17.86
C ALA A 558 1.29 -1.11 -18.46
N PHE A 559 2.29 -0.78 -17.64
CA PHE A 559 3.70 -0.79 -18.03
C PHE A 559 4.16 -2.20 -18.41
N VAL A 560 3.89 -3.22 -17.59
CA VAL A 560 4.24 -4.62 -17.87
C VAL A 560 3.58 -5.09 -19.17
N VAL A 561 2.31 -4.75 -19.39
CA VAL A 561 1.58 -5.08 -20.62
C VAL A 561 2.20 -4.39 -21.85
N ALA A 562 2.43 -3.08 -21.78
CA ALA A 562 3.05 -2.32 -22.86
C ALA A 562 4.46 -2.85 -23.16
N TYR A 563 5.24 -3.12 -22.11
CA TYR A 563 6.58 -3.66 -22.21
C TYR A 563 6.59 -5.06 -22.86
N SER A 564 5.68 -5.95 -22.46
CA SER A 564 5.54 -7.29 -23.06
C SER A 564 5.32 -7.23 -24.58
N ASN A 565 4.55 -6.25 -25.06
CA ASN A 565 4.28 -6.05 -26.48
C ASN A 565 5.50 -5.55 -27.27
N VAL A 566 6.42 -4.84 -26.61
CA VAL A 566 7.67 -4.31 -27.19
C VAL A 566 8.77 -5.37 -27.21
N VAL A 567 8.85 -6.19 -26.16
CA VAL A 567 9.84 -7.27 -26.06
C VAL A 567 9.50 -8.42 -27.00
N SER A 568 8.22 -8.79 -27.09
CA SER A 568 7.79 -9.98 -27.83
C SER A 568 8.28 -10.02 -29.28
N TYR A 569 8.69 -11.20 -29.74
CA TYR A 569 8.98 -11.45 -31.14
C TYR A 569 7.68 -11.51 -31.96
N LYS A 570 7.64 -10.85 -33.13
CA LYS A 570 6.46 -10.77 -34.01
C LYS A 570 6.79 -11.24 -35.41
N PHE A 571 7.08 -12.52 -35.56
CA PHE A 571 7.35 -13.11 -36.87
C PHE A 571 6.05 -13.55 -37.55
N HIS A 572 5.74 -12.89 -38.67
CA HIS A 572 4.57 -13.17 -39.51
C HIS A 572 4.91 -14.05 -40.73
N SER A 573 6.18 -14.17 -41.06
CA SER A 573 6.71 -14.95 -42.18
C SER A 573 7.90 -15.80 -41.72
N THR A 574 8.45 -16.61 -42.63
CA THR A 574 9.71 -17.34 -42.45
C THR A 574 10.84 -16.40 -42.03
N ILE A 575 11.56 -16.76 -40.98
CA ILE A 575 12.70 -16.00 -40.46
C ILE A 575 14.03 -16.51 -41.01
N ALA A 576 14.07 -17.73 -41.53
CA ALA A 576 15.28 -18.35 -42.02
C ALA A 576 15.63 -17.87 -43.43
N SER A 577 16.90 -17.52 -43.63
CA SER A 577 17.49 -17.29 -44.94
C SER A 577 18.84 -18.00 -45.04
N ALA A 578 19.08 -18.72 -46.14
CA ALA A 578 20.36 -19.32 -46.47
C ALA A 578 20.82 -18.80 -47.83
N LYS A 579 21.86 -17.94 -47.84
CA LYS A 579 22.38 -17.37 -49.10
C LYS A 579 23.33 -18.31 -49.85
N SER A 580 23.58 -19.50 -49.30
CA SER A 580 24.51 -20.51 -49.85
C SER A 580 25.95 -20.03 -50.02
N THR A 581 26.30 -18.86 -49.46
CA THR A 581 27.66 -18.31 -49.45
C THR A 581 28.24 -18.39 -48.06
N ALA A 582 29.38 -19.07 -47.93
CA ALA A 582 30.06 -19.21 -46.64
C ALA A 582 30.46 -17.85 -46.07
N VAL A 583 30.20 -17.65 -44.79
CA VAL A 583 30.63 -16.47 -44.04
C VAL A 583 31.88 -16.85 -43.25
N VAL A 584 32.99 -16.17 -43.52
CA VAL A 584 34.24 -16.37 -42.79
C VAL A 584 34.17 -15.59 -41.47
N GLY A 585 34.37 -16.29 -40.35
CA GLY A 585 34.39 -15.68 -39.02
C GLY A 585 35.64 -14.84 -38.79
N THR A 586 35.52 -13.78 -38.01
CA THR A 586 36.67 -12.94 -37.63
C THR A 586 37.59 -13.61 -36.62
N LEU A 587 37.06 -14.47 -35.73
CA LEU A 587 37.79 -15.16 -34.67
C LEU A 587 37.31 -16.62 -34.49
N PRO A 588 37.43 -17.48 -35.51
CA PRO A 588 36.89 -18.84 -35.48
C PRO A 588 37.60 -19.77 -34.47
N SER A 589 38.81 -19.42 -34.02
CA SER A 589 39.58 -20.19 -33.05
C SER A 589 39.20 -19.92 -31.58
N MET A 590 38.23 -19.05 -31.31
CA MET A 590 37.77 -18.81 -29.95
C MET A 590 37.16 -20.08 -29.33
N PRO A 591 37.38 -20.36 -28.03
CA PRO A 591 36.81 -21.54 -27.35
C PRO A 591 35.29 -21.66 -27.49
N LEU A 592 34.58 -20.53 -27.49
CA LEU A 592 33.13 -20.45 -27.74
C LEU A 592 32.73 -21.04 -29.11
N CYS A 593 33.53 -20.76 -30.15
CA CYS A 593 33.29 -21.22 -31.52
C CYS A 593 33.67 -22.69 -31.74
N GLN A 594 34.64 -23.20 -30.96
CA GLN A 594 35.12 -24.58 -31.03
C GLN A 594 34.27 -25.56 -30.19
N ARG A 595 33.33 -25.06 -29.37
CA ARG A 595 32.48 -25.91 -28.55
C ARG A 595 31.42 -26.61 -29.41
N VAL A 596 31.55 -27.94 -29.51
CA VAL A 596 30.66 -28.82 -30.27
C VAL A 596 29.94 -29.77 -29.32
N TYR A 597 28.63 -29.83 -29.43
CA TYR A 597 27.77 -30.77 -28.70
C TYR A 597 27.46 -31.97 -29.60
N ASN A 598 27.40 -33.16 -29.02
CA ASN A 598 27.22 -34.42 -29.76
C ASN A 598 28.27 -34.64 -30.88
N ALA A 599 29.55 -34.44 -30.55
CA ALA A 599 30.65 -34.56 -31.52
C ALA A 599 30.78 -35.97 -32.17
N ALA A 600 30.29 -37.01 -31.50
CA ALA A 600 30.26 -38.38 -32.02
C ALA A 600 29.04 -38.67 -32.93
N GLY A 601 28.08 -37.75 -33.00
CA GLY A 601 26.87 -37.90 -33.80
C GLY A 601 27.03 -37.49 -35.26
N LYS A 602 26.01 -37.81 -36.06
CA LYS A 602 25.92 -37.39 -37.47
C LYS A 602 25.39 -35.96 -37.64
N ALA A 603 24.84 -35.37 -36.58
CA ALA A 603 24.45 -33.96 -36.53
C ALA A 603 25.10 -33.25 -35.33
N PRO A 604 26.44 -33.08 -35.31
CA PRO A 604 27.10 -32.30 -34.26
C PRO A 604 26.62 -30.85 -34.30
N LEU A 605 26.35 -30.24 -33.14
CA LEU A 605 25.79 -28.89 -33.03
C LEU A 605 26.78 -27.94 -32.35
N ASN A 606 27.04 -26.80 -32.98
CA ASN A 606 27.89 -25.74 -32.41
C ASN A 606 27.02 -24.68 -31.73
N MET A 607 27.64 -23.73 -31.02
CA MET A 607 26.91 -22.63 -30.36
C MET A 607 26.01 -21.84 -31.31
N LEU A 608 26.44 -21.60 -32.55
CA LEU A 608 25.61 -20.94 -33.57
C LEU A 608 24.37 -21.79 -33.95
N ASP A 609 24.52 -23.11 -34.05
CA ASP A 609 23.40 -24.01 -34.33
C ASP A 609 22.39 -24.02 -33.18
N LEU A 610 22.87 -24.01 -31.94
CA LEU A 610 22.00 -23.90 -30.76
C LEU A 610 21.28 -22.55 -30.70
N ALA A 611 21.92 -21.46 -31.13
CA ALA A 611 21.27 -20.16 -31.25
C ALA A 611 20.17 -20.17 -32.33
N PHE A 612 20.38 -20.84 -33.47
CA PHE A 612 19.33 -21.04 -34.48
C PHE A 612 18.17 -21.91 -33.95
N LEU A 613 18.46 -23.02 -33.25
CA LEU A 613 17.42 -23.82 -32.61
C LEU A 613 16.62 -23.01 -31.58
N SER A 614 17.30 -22.16 -30.81
CA SER A 614 16.62 -21.25 -29.88
C SER A 614 15.82 -20.17 -30.61
N ALA A 615 16.18 -19.75 -31.82
CA ALA A 615 15.34 -18.83 -32.60
C ALA A 615 14.07 -19.51 -33.14
N LEU A 616 14.13 -20.81 -33.44
CA LEU A 616 12.96 -21.60 -33.84
C LEU A 616 11.92 -21.74 -32.72
N SER A 617 12.29 -21.49 -31.46
CA SER A 617 11.33 -21.45 -30.34
C SER A 617 10.27 -20.36 -30.49
N TYR A 618 10.48 -19.41 -31.40
CA TYR A 618 9.60 -18.29 -31.69
C TYR A 618 8.85 -18.42 -33.03
N THR A 619 8.99 -19.55 -33.74
CA THR A 619 8.27 -19.82 -34.98
C THR A 619 7.02 -20.68 -34.74
N TRP A 620 6.15 -20.79 -35.74
CA TRP A 620 4.86 -21.48 -35.62
C TRP A 620 4.38 -21.99 -36.97
N GLY A 621 3.47 -22.97 -36.94
CA GLY A 621 2.86 -23.58 -38.12
C GLY A 621 3.88 -24.05 -39.15
N THR A 622 3.48 -23.99 -40.42
CA THR A 622 4.29 -24.41 -41.57
C THR A 622 5.53 -23.53 -41.78
N ASN A 623 5.49 -22.26 -41.35
CA ASN A 623 6.64 -21.37 -41.43
C ASN A 623 7.79 -21.89 -40.56
N GLY A 624 7.51 -22.34 -39.34
CA GLY A 624 8.53 -22.91 -38.47
C GLY A 624 9.15 -24.21 -38.99
N ASP A 625 8.36 -25.06 -39.65
CA ASP A 625 8.87 -26.27 -40.32
C ASP A 625 9.77 -25.90 -41.51
N THR A 626 9.38 -24.89 -42.28
CA THR A 626 10.16 -24.36 -43.39
C THR A 626 11.48 -23.75 -42.88
N ASP A 627 11.42 -22.97 -41.80
CA ASP A 627 12.60 -22.37 -41.17
C ASP A 627 13.59 -23.42 -40.66
N PHE A 628 13.08 -24.49 -40.00
CA PHE A 628 13.91 -25.62 -39.56
C PHE A 628 14.58 -26.30 -40.75
N SER A 629 13.83 -26.62 -41.80
CA SER A 629 14.39 -27.26 -43.01
C SER A 629 15.44 -26.37 -43.70
N THR A 630 15.23 -25.05 -43.72
CA THR A 630 16.14 -24.10 -44.36
C THR A 630 17.49 -24.03 -43.64
N TRP A 631 17.50 -23.97 -42.31
CA TRP A 631 18.74 -23.86 -41.53
C TRP A 631 19.44 -25.19 -41.24
N PHE A 632 18.72 -26.32 -41.25
CA PHE A 632 19.26 -27.63 -40.85
C PHE A 632 19.20 -28.71 -41.95
N SER A 633 18.89 -28.35 -43.21
CA SER A 633 18.93 -29.27 -44.36
C SER A 633 20.25 -30.02 -44.53
N SER A 634 21.37 -29.43 -44.11
CA SER A 634 22.69 -30.07 -44.15
C SER A 634 22.89 -31.16 -43.08
N LYS A 635 21.97 -31.29 -42.11
CA LYS A 635 22.03 -32.25 -40.99
C LYS A 635 20.79 -33.15 -40.99
N PRO A 636 20.68 -34.11 -41.93
CA PRO A 636 19.48 -34.91 -42.12
C PRO A 636 19.16 -35.87 -40.95
N SER A 637 20.12 -36.15 -40.06
CA SER A 637 19.86 -36.98 -38.88
C SER A 637 19.24 -36.20 -37.72
N LEU A 638 19.16 -34.87 -37.79
CA LEU A 638 18.50 -34.04 -36.78
C LEU A 638 17.02 -33.90 -37.11
N VAL A 639 16.14 -34.40 -36.24
CA VAL A 639 14.68 -34.41 -36.46
C VAL A 639 13.97 -33.84 -35.23
N ARG A 640 12.90 -33.08 -35.43
CA ARG A 640 12.03 -32.65 -34.31
C ARG A 640 11.13 -33.81 -33.87
N GLN A 641 11.40 -34.39 -32.70
CA GLN A 641 10.60 -35.47 -32.12
C GLN A 641 9.33 -34.94 -31.44
N TYR A 642 9.41 -33.76 -30.83
CA TYR A 642 8.27 -33.12 -30.15
C TYR A 642 8.29 -31.59 -30.33
N PRO A 643 7.12 -30.92 -30.45
CA PRO A 643 5.87 -31.52 -30.91
C PRO A 643 6.02 -31.98 -32.37
N VAL A 644 5.27 -33.01 -32.77
CA VAL A 644 5.31 -33.54 -34.14
C VAL A 644 4.95 -32.44 -35.16
N ALA A 645 3.90 -31.66 -34.88
CA ALA A 645 3.52 -30.47 -35.63
C ALA A 645 3.55 -29.23 -34.73
N LEU A 646 4.06 -28.12 -35.26
CA LEU A 646 4.02 -26.85 -34.54
C LEU A 646 2.59 -26.32 -34.43
N PRO A 647 2.27 -25.58 -33.35
CA PRO A 647 0.97 -24.96 -33.20
C PRO A 647 0.69 -24.01 -34.38
N PRO A 648 -0.57 -23.92 -34.86
CA PRO A 648 -0.92 -23.17 -36.06
C PRO A 648 -0.83 -21.65 -35.88
N SER A 649 -0.57 -21.16 -34.67
CA SER A 649 -0.21 -19.76 -34.44
C SER A 649 0.61 -19.59 -33.17
N LEU A 650 1.42 -18.53 -33.13
CA LEU A 650 2.17 -18.11 -31.95
C LEU A 650 1.26 -17.83 -30.74
N ARG A 651 -0.02 -17.46 -30.98
CA ARG A 651 -0.99 -17.20 -29.90
C ARG A 651 -1.29 -18.47 -29.09
N LEU A 652 -1.33 -19.65 -29.73
CA LEU A 652 -1.56 -20.92 -29.02
C LEU A 652 -0.36 -21.32 -28.15
N ALA A 653 0.87 -21.11 -28.62
CA ALA A 653 2.09 -21.46 -27.88
C ALA A 653 2.35 -20.54 -26.67
N THR A 654 1.86 -19.30 -26.70
CA THR A 654 2.20 -18.26 -25.73
C THR A 654 1.08 -17.95 -24.71
N GLY A 655 -0.12 -18.53 -24.90
CA GLY A 655 -1.25 -18.38 -23.98
C GLY A 655 -1.28 -19.39 -22.82
N SER A 656 -0.34 -20.35 -22.82
CA SER A 656 -0.18 -21.40 -21.82
C SER A 656 0.58 -20.90 -20.59
N THR A 657 0.20 -21.40 -19.41
CA THR A 657 0.85 -21.11 -18.14
C THR A 657 2.15 -21.92 -17.99
N ASN A 658 2.17 -23.10 -18.60
CA ASN A 658 3.35 -23.95 -18.73
C ASN A 658 4.22 -23.49 -19.90
N ILE A 659 5.53 -23.63 -19.75
CA ILE A 659 6.50 -23.37 -20.80
C ILE A 659 6.39 -24.48 -21.84
N SER A 660 5.99 -24.13 -23.06
CA SER A 660 6.03 -25.06 -24.18
C SER A 660 7.48 -25.36 -24.56
N PHE A 661 7.75 -26.49 -25.20
CA PHE A 661 9.10 -26.90 -25.56
C PHE A 661 9.09 -27.69 -26.86
N SER A 662 10.24 -27.73 -27.52
CA SER A 662 10.51 -28.63 -28.64
C SER A 662 11.67 -29.55 -28.28
N ASP A 663 11.60 -30.82 -28.69
CA ASP A 663 12.70 -31.77 -28.61
C ASP A 663 13.21 -32.08 -30.01
N TYR A 664 14.50 -31.81 -30.24
CA TYR A 664 15.22 -32.12 -31.47
C TYR A 664 16.22 -33.23 -31.21
N VAL A 665 16.16 -34.30 -31.98
CA VAL A 665 16.94 -35.51 -31.74
C VAL A 665 17.85 -35.81 -32.91
N ASP A 666 19.13 -36.02 -32.63
CA ASP A 666 20.01 -36.70 -33.58
C ASP A 666 19.74 -38.20 -33.51
N VAL A 667 19.03 -38.74 -34.50
CA VAL A 667 18.62 -40.15 -34.53
C VAL A 667 19.81 -41.12 -34.59
N SER A 668 21.01 -40.63 -34.92
CA SER A 668 22.21 -41.47 -35.00
C SER A 668 22.80 -41.84 -33.64
N THR A 669 22.73 -40.94 -32.67
CA THR A 669 23.25 -41.12 -31.30
C THR A 669 22.17 -41.07 -30.24
N ASN A 670 20.91 -40.86 -30.65
CA ASN A 670 19.77 -40.61 -29.76
C ASN A 670 20.05 -39.45 -28.79
N TYR A 671 20.67 -38.38 -29.31
CA TYR A 671 21.01 -37.17 -28.56
C TYR A 671 19.87 -36.14 -28.69
N HIS A 672 19.23 -35.83 -27.58
CA HIS A 672 18.09 -34.93 -27.43
C HIS A 672 18.53 -33.50 -27.10
N VAL A 673 17.96 -32.54 -27.80
CA VAL A 673 18.16 -31.10 -27.60
C VAL A 673 16.79 -30.48 -27.37
N ILE A 674 16.50 -30.19 -26.11
CA ILE A 674 15.23 -29.60 -25.69
C ILE A 674 15.36 -28.08 -25.71
N THR A 675 14.61 -27.41 -26.58
CA THR A 675 14.49 -25.95 -26.58
C THR A 675 13.24 -25.52 -25.85
N LEU A 676 13.38 -24.56 -24.94
CA LEU A 676 12.26 -23.96 -24.23
C LEU A 676 11.63 -22.85 -25.07
N ASN A 677 10.32 -22.97 -25.32
CA ASN A 677 9.55 -22.13 -26.22
C ASN A 677 8.57 -21.26 -25.41
N SER A 678 8.93 -20.00 -25.19
CA SER A 678 8.02 -18.99 -24.65
C SER A 678 8.43 -17.62 -25.16
N ASN A 679 7.49 -16.88 -25.71
CA ASN A 679 7.68 -15.50 -26.13
C ASN A 679 7.02 -14.63 -25.06
N SER A 680 7.81 -13.85 -24.31
CA SER A 680 7.49 -13.08 -23.08
C SER A 680 6.32 -12.09 -23.19
N LYS A 681 5.15 -12.58 -23.61
CA LYS A 681 3.95 -11.85 -23.99
C LYS A 681 2.87 -12.14 -22.96
N GLY A 682 2.18 -11.08 -22.51
CA GLY A 682 1.03 -11.22 -21.63
C GLY A 682 1.34 -12.01 -20.36
N LEU A 683 0.62 -13.11 -20.13
CA LEU A 683 0.71 -13.96 -18.93
C LEU A 683 2.08 -14.61 -18.76
N ALA A 684 2.83 -14.84 -19.84
CA ALA A 684 4.19 -15.38 -19.75
C ALA A 684 5.14 -14.42 -19.02
N LEU A 685 5.07 -13.11 -19.30
CA LEU A 685 5.88 -12.14 -18.56
C LEU A 685 5.43 -12.02 -17.10
N PHE A 686 4.13 -12.12 -16.81
CA PHE A 686 3.64 -12.13 -15.42
C PHE A 686 4.13 -13.36 -14.64
N ARG A 687 4.20 -14.53 -15.29
CA ARG A 687 4.82 -15.74 -14.73
C ARG A 687 6.29 -15.51 -14.41
N ASP A 688 7.04 -14.95 -15.36
CA ASP A 688 8.46 -14.70 -15.19
C ASP A 688 8.72 -13.65 -14.08
N LEU A 689 7.85 -12.65 -13.95
CA LEU A 689 7.84 -11.73 -12.81
C LEU A 689 7.46 -12.39 -11.48
N ASP A 690 6.62 -13.43 -11.49
CA ASP A 690 6.35 -14.22 -10.28
C ASP A 690 7.59 -15.05 -9.86
N ASP A 691 8.34 -15.60 -10.82
CA ASP A 691 9.49 -16.47 -10.53
C ASP A 691 10.80 -15.72 -10.21
N TRP A 692 11.01 -14.50 -10.72
CA TRP A 692 12.18 -13.64 -10.43
C TRP A 692 11.84 -12.36 -9.65
N GLY A 693 10.59 -12.23 -9.18
CA GLY A 693 10.07 -10.98 -8.63
C GLY A 693 10.83 -10.44 -7.43
N GLU A 694 11.44 -11.28 -6.59
CA GLU A 694 12.26 -10.82 -5.45
C GLU A 694 13.57 -10.17 -5.91
N SER A 695 14.24 -10.77 -6.91
CA SER A 695 15.45 -10.21 -7.49
C SER A 695 15.16 -8.88 -8.19
N ILE A 696 14.03 -8.80 -8.92
CA ILE A 696 13.57 -7.56 -9.57
C ILE A 696 13.20 -6.50 -8.52
N ALA A 697 12.47 -6.87 -7.47
CA ALA A 697 12.08 -5.96 -6.40
C ALA A 697 13.31 -5.37 -5.69
N LEU A 698 14.32 -6.21 -5.39
CA LEU A 698 15.57 -5.76 -4.80
C LEU A 698 16.32 -4.77 -5.71
N GLN A 699 16.33 -5.01 -7.02
CA GLN A 699 16.98 -4.12 -7.99
C GLN A 699 16.27 -2.80 -8.16
N VAL A 700 14.93 -2.81 -8.25
CA VAL A 700 14.13 -1.59 -8.29
C VAL A 700 14.32 -0.80 -7.01
N ALA A 701 14.31 -1.46 -5.85
CA ALA A 701 14.58 -0.82 -4.57
C ALA A 701 16.00 -0.24 -4.51
N GLY A 702 17.02 -0.96 -4.97
CA GLY A 702 18.40 -0.49 -5.07
C GLY A 702 18.58 0.69 -6.04
N ALA A 703 17.82 0.73 -7.14
CA ALA A 703 17.89 1.82 -8.10
C ALA A 703 17.34 3.14 -7.54
N ILE A 704 16.36 3.08 -6.64
CA ILE A 704 15.74 4.27 -6.02
C ILE A 704 16.24 4.55 -4.59
N SER A 705 16.98 3.63 -3.98
CA SER A 705 17.45 3.74 -2.59
C SER A 705 18.98 3.62 -2.50
N PRO A 706 19.67 4.65 -1.96
CA PRO A 706 21.13 4.67 -1.91
C PRO A 706 21.72 3.60 -0.98
N LEU A 707 21.04 3.24 0.12
CA LEU A 707 21.55 2.28 1.09
C LEU A 707 21.35 0.82 0.67
N ILE A 708 20.37 0.54 -0.20
CA ILE A 708 20.12 -0.82 -0.71
C ILE A 708 21.14 -1.17 -1.80
N ASN A 709 21.51 -0.19 -2.64
CA ASN A 709 22.46 -0.42 -3.74
C ASN A 709 23.87 -0.78 -3.27
N ILE A 710 24.23 -0.51 -2.02
CA ILE A 710 25.55 -0.83 -1.48
C ILE A 710 25.60 -2.18 -0.75
N TRP A 711 24.47 -2.90 -0.62
CA TRP A 711 24.47 -4.21 0.02
C TRP A 711 25.45 -5.16 -0.67
N ASP A 712 26.18 -5.92 0.14
CA ASP A 712 27.07 -6.97 -0.33
C ASP A 712 26.28 -8.12 -0.98
N GLU A 713 26.95 -8.90 -1.81
CA GLU A 713 26.33 -9.95 -2.60
C GLU A 713 25.65 -11.03 -1.73
N GLN A 714 26.25 -11.38 -0.59
CA GLN A 714 25.69 -12.39 0.31
C GLN A 714 24.40 -11.90 0.97
N SER A 715 24.34 -10.63 1.39
CA SER A 715 23.12 -9.98 1.88
C SER A 715 22.01 -9.97 0.84
N ARG A 716 22.33 -9.65 -0.41
CA ARG A 716 21.35 -9.67 -1.53
C ARG A 716 20.81 -11.07 -1.76
N ALA A 717 21.68 -12.07 -1.80
CA ALA A 717 21.30 -13.47 -1.95
C ALA A 717 20.39 -13.94 -0.80
N ALA A 718 20.75 -13.62 0.44
CA ALA A 718 19.95 -13.95 1.62
C ALA A 718 18.56 -13.30 1.56
N PHE A 719 18.49 -12.02 1.16
CA PHE A 719 17.22 -11.33 0.97
C PHE A 719 16.36 -11.94 -0.12
N VAL A 720 16.92 -12.28 -1.30
CA VAL A 720 16.14 -12.90 -2.38
C VAL A 720 15.57 -14.25 -1.96
N ARG A 721 16.36 -15.07 -1.25
CA ARG A 721 15.90 -16.38 -0.75
C ARG A 721 14.81 -16.23 0.31
N THR A 722 15.04 -15.40 1.32
CA THR A 722 14.09 -15.24 2.44
C THR A 722 12.90 -14.34 2.10
N GLY A 723 13.06 -13.40 1.17
CA GLY A 723 12.01 -12.49 0.69
C GLY A 723 10.88 -13.22 -0.04
N ARG A 724 11.10 -14.48 -0.44
CA ARG A 724 10.08 -15.38 -0.96
C ARG A 724 9.10 -15.90 0.09
N PHE A 725 9.28 -15.60 1.39
CA PHE A 725 8.44 -16.16 2.46
C PHE A 725 6.92 -16.08 2.21
N LEU A 726 6.42 -14.96 1.67
CA LEU A 726 5.00 -14.83 1.33
C LEU A 726 4.62 -15.72 0.14
N LYS A 727 5.51 -15.86 -0.86
CA LYS A 727 5.31 -16.75 -2.01
C LYS A 727 5.41 -18.23 -1.65
N GLU A 728 6.26 -18.59 -0.68
CA GLU A 728 6.38 -19.94 -0.14
C GLU A 728 5.10 -20.40 0.58
N TRP A 729 4.30 -19.45 1.09
CA TRP A 729 2.99 -19.77 1.66
C TRP A 729 1.94 -20.05 0.58
N PHE A 730 2.21 -19.73 -0.68
CA PHE A 730 1.36 -20.10 -1.81
C PHE A 730 1.90 -21.36 -2.49
N PRO A 731 1.06 -22.07 -3.27
CA PRO A 731 1.54 -23.19 -4.07
C PRO A 731 2.66 -22.75 -5.03
N PRO A 732 3.66 -23.59 -5.30
CA PRO A 732 4.76 -23.26 -6.21
C PRO A 732 4.27 -23.08 -7.66
N SER A 733 5.04 -22.33 -8.45
CA SER A 733 4.80 -22.15 -9.89
C SER A 733 4.86 -23.51 -10.61
N THR A 734 3.86 -23.80 -11.46
CA THR A 734 3.84 -25.01 -12.30
C THR A 734 4.44 -24.78 -13.67
N ALA A 735 5.11 -23.64 -13.90
CA ALA A 735 5.67 -23.24 -15.20
C ALA A 735 6.44 -24.36 -15.93
N LEU A 736 7.19 -25.16 -15.17
CA LEU A 736 8.05 -26.23 -15.69
C LEU A 736 7.43 -27.62 -15.66
N GLY A 737 6.17 -27.78 -15.24
CA GLY A 737 5.56 -29.09 -14.98
C GLY A 737 5.62 -30.05 -16.16
N ASP A 738 5.25 -29.59 -17.36
CA ASP A 738 5.20 -30.43 -18.57
C ASP A 738 6.60 -30.85 -19.01
N VAL A 739 7.53 -29.88 -19.10
CA VAL A 739 8.94 -30.15 -19.48
C VAL A 739 9.61 -31.06 -18.46
N SER A 740 9.39 -30.82 -17.17
CA SER A 740 9.98 -31.62 -16.09
C SER A 740 9.49 -33.06 -16.14
N SER A 741 8.20 -33.27 -16.40
CA SER A 741 7.62 -34.61 -16.56
C SER A 741 8.20 -35.33 -17.79
N TYR A 742 8.39 -34.60 -18.89
CA TYR A 742 8.99 -35.13 -20.12
C TYR A 742 10.48 -35.50 -19.93
N VAL A 743 11.27 -34.61 -19.33
CA VAL A 743 12.69 -34.85 -19.02
C VAL A 743 12.85 -36.02 -18.04
N ALA A 744 11.99 -36.11 -17.01
CA ALA A 744 11.98 -37.24 -16.09
C ALA A 744 11.70 -38.56 -16.81
N ALA A 745 10.73 -38.57 -17.73
CA ALA A 745 10.42 -39.75 -18.54
C ALA A 745 11.61 -40.15 -19.42
N LEU A 746 12.23 -39.21 -20.12
CA LEU A 746 13.46 -39.48 -20.91
C LEU A 746 14.59 -40.03 -20.03
N LYS A 747 14.83 -39.43 -18.87
CA LYS A 747 15.86 -39.91 -17.95
C LYS A 747 15.59 -41.34 -17.47
N SER A 748 14.33 -41.68 -17.23
CA SER A 748 13.91 -43.02 -16.79
C SER A 748 14.07 -44.11 -17.86
N THR A 749 14.03 -43.75 -19.15
CA THR A 749 14.24 -44.70 -20.25
C THR A 749 15.73 -44.96 -20.55
N GLY A 750 16.65 -44.35 -19.80
CA GLY A 750 18.08 -44.62 -19.87
C GLY A 750 18.87 -43.77 -20.87
N THR A 751 18.33 -42.65 -21.36
CA THR A 751 19.00 -41.75 -22.33
C THR A 751 20.04 -40.80 -21.70
N LEU A 752 20.59 -41.16 -20.53
CA LEU A 752 21.37 -40.32 -19.62
C LEU A 752 22.66 -39.68 -20.19
N GLY A 753 23.12 -40.07 -21.38
CA GLY A 753 24.34 -39.53 -21.99
C GLY A 753 24.13 -38.44 -23.04
N GLY A 754 22.89 -38.17 -23.46
CA GLY A 754 22.62 -37.31 -24.62
C GLY A 754 21.42 -36.40 -24.47
N LEU A 755 21.38 -35.57 -23.43
CA LEU A 755 20.34 -34.55 -23.28
C LEU A 755 20.99 -33.17 -23.10
N LEU A 756 20.51 -32.18 -23.83
CA LEU A 756 20.91 -30.78 -23.68
C LEU A 756 19.68 -29.89 -23.60
N ILE A 757 19.63 -28.99 -22.61
CA ILE A 757 18.55 -27.99 -22.52
C ILE A 757 19.04 -26.64 -23.05
N VAL A 758 18.26 -26.02 -23.93
CA VAL A 758 18.59 -24.73 -24.54
C VAL A 758 17.48 -23.73 -24.28
N GLY A 759 17.85 -22.50 -23.94
CA GLY A 759 16.89 -21.43 -23.75
C GLY A 759 17.46 -20.04 -24.00
N ASP A 760 16.58 -19.11 -24.42
CA ASP A 760 16.85 -17.69 -24.61
C ASP A 760 16.05 -16.85 -23.61
N GLN A 761 16.62 -15.73 -23.16
CA GLN A 761 15.98 -14.81 -22.19
C GLN A 761 15.54 -15.54 -20.91
N PHE A 762 14.34 -15.27 -20.39
CA PHE A 762 13.79 -15.99 -19.22
C PHE A 762 13.82 -17.51 -19.40
N ASN A 763 13.65 -18.03 -20.62
CA ASN A 763 13.76 -19.46 -20.90
C ASN A 763 15.17 -19.98 -20.65
N GLY A 764 16.22 -19.19 -20.89
CA GLY A 764 17.58 -19.54 -20.47
C GLY A 764 17.72 -19.64 -18.94
N GLY A 765 17.02 -18.79 -18.18
CA GLY A 765 16.93 -18.90 -16.73
C GLY A 765 16.18 -20.16 -16.25
N TYR A 766 15.12 -20.54 -16.94
CA TYR A 766 14.41 -21.79 -16.68
C TYR A 766 15.21 -23.03 -17.08
N ALA A 767 16.01 -22.96 -18.15
CA ALA A 767 16.91 -24.03 -18.55
C ALA A 767 17.96 -24.32 -17.47
N LYS A 768 18.50 -23.27 -16.85
CA LYS A 768 19.37 -23.37 -15.66
C LYS A 768 18.69 -24.09 -14.49
N ARG A 769 17.44 -23.74 -14.18
CA ARG A 769 16.65 -24.42 -13.13
C ARG A 769 16.40 -25.89 -13.44
N LEU A 770 16.05 -26.22 -14.68
CA LEU A 770 15.88 -27.62 -15.10
C LEU A 770 17.19 -28.40 -15.03
N SER A 771 18.30 -27.77 -15.40
CA SER A 771 19.64 -28.35 -15.28
C SER A 771 19.95 -28.74 -13.84
N LEU A 772 19.68 -27.85 -12.87
CA LEU A 772 19.87 -28.14 -11.44
C LEU A 772 18.99 -29.31 -10.97
N ASN A 773 17.72 -29.35 -11.39
CA ASN A 773 16.76 -30.36 -10.92
C ASN A 773 17.06 -31.76 -11.47
N PHE A 774 17.54 -31.85 -12.71
CA PHE A 774 17.75 -33.13 -13.40
C PHE A 774 19.22 -33.50 -13.61
N ASP A 775 20.17 -32.65 -13.21
CA ASP A 775 21.61 -32.78 -13.47
C ASP A 775 21.91 -33.02 -14.96
N VAL A 776 21.48 -32.09 -15.80
CA VAL A 776 21.61 -32.15 -17.27
C VAL A 776 22.28 -30.89 -17.80
N PRO A 777 23.12 -30.96 -18.85
CA PRO A 777 23.81 -29.79 -19.34
C PRO A 777 22.85 -28.79 -19.98
N PHE A 778 23.19 -27.50 -19.92
CA PHE A 778 22.42 -26.45 -20.57
C PHE A 778 23.26 -25.46 -21.38
N VAL A 779 22.59 -24.80 -22.33
CA VAL A 779 23.07 -23.61 -23.02
C VAL A 779 22.03 -22.50 -22.92
N ALA A 780 22.42 -21.35 -22.38
CA ALA A 780 21.53 -20.23 -22.18
C ALA A 780 22.02 -18.97 -22.93
N PHE A 781 21.11 -18.32 -23.65
CA PHE A 781 21.37 -17.07 -24.37
C PHE A 781 20.65 -15.90 -23.69
N ASN A 782 21.39 -14.84 -23.36
CA ASN A 782 20.90 -13.68 -22.62
C ASN A 782 19.97 -14.00 -21.43
N PRO A 783 20.26 -15.01 -20.59
CA PRO A 783 19.38 -15.37 -19.49
C PRO A 783 19.42 -14.32 -18.37
N PRO A 784 18.38 -14.24 -17.52
CA PRO A 784 18.57 -13.71 -16.17
C PRO A 784 19.55 -14.60 -15.39
N GLY A 785 20.16 -14.01 -14.37
CA GLY A 785 20.94 -14.76 -13.40
C GLY A 785 20.05 -15.65 -12.52
N THR A 786 20.70 -16.60 -11.87
CA THR A 786 20.09 -17.52 -10.89
C THR A 786 20.93 -17.69 -9.63
N LYS A 787 22.04 -16.95 -9.47
CA LYS A 787 22.97 -17.11 -8.34
C LYS A 787 22.28 -16.97 -6.98
N TYR A 788 21.40 -15.96 -6.85
CA TYR A 788 20.71 -15.71 -5.60
C TYR A 788 19.64 -16.76 -5.32
N THR A 789 19.01 -17.30 -6.36
CA THR A 789 17.86 -18.19 -6.25
C THR A 789 18.27 -19.67 -6.16
N ASP A 790 19.11 -20.12 -7.07
CA ASP A 790 19.45 -21.54 -7.28
C ASP A 790 20.94 -21.85 -6.99
N GLY A 791 21.80 -20.83 -6.94
CA GLY A 791 23.23 -20.97 -6.62
C GLY A 791 24.14 -21.09 -7.85
N PHE A 792 25.30 -21.73 -7.69
CA PHE A 792 26.28 -21.91 -8.77
C PHE A 792 26.04 -23.21 -9.55
N LEU A 793 26.07 -23.12 -10.88
CA LEU A 793 25.79 -24.21 -11.81
C LEU A 793 27.05 -24.61 -12.57
N GLY A 794 27.52 -25.84 -12.33
CA GLY A 794 28.74 -26.38 -12.95
C GLY A 794 28.55 -26.85 -14.40
N ASN A 795 27.38 -27.38 -14.73
CA ASN A 795 27.13 -28.10 -16.00
C ASN A 795 26.43 -27.22 -17.05
N GLY A 796 27.08 -26.16 -17.54
CA GLY A 796 26.51 -25.41 -18.66
C GLY A 796 27.30 -24.20 -19.14
N THR A 797 26.81 -23.64 -20.25
CA THR A 797 27.35 -22.44 -20.88
C THR A 797 26.28 -21.37 -20.92
N GLN A 798 26.65 -20.12 -20.61
CA GLN A 798 25.81 -18.98 -20.93
C GLN A 798 26.57 -17.97 -21.78
N LEU A 799 25.84 -17.36 -22.70
CA LEU A 799 26.32 -16.26 -23.54
C LEU A 799 25.40 -15.07 -23.32
N THR A 800 25.92 -13.95 -22.84
CA THR A 800 25.11 -12.80 -22.45
C THR A 800 25.70 -11.48 -22.91
N SER A 801 24.84 -10.56 -23.33
CA SER A 801 25.25 -9.19 -23.65
C SER A 801 25.37 -8.37 -22.38
N VAL A 802 26.47 -7.63 -22.24
CA VAL A 802 26.70 -6.67 -21.14
C VAL A 802 25.62 -5.58 -21.08
N ARG A 803 24.93 -5.33 -22.21
CA ARG A 803 23.87 -4.33 -22.35
C ARG A 803 22.47 -4.92 -22.41
N SER A 804 22.29 -6.24 -22.28
CA SER A 804 20.96 -6.85 -22.25
C SER A 804 20.14 -6.33 -21.06
N LEU A 805 18.82 -6.28 -21.17
CA LEU A 805 18.00 -5.99 -19.98
C LEU A 805 18.00 -7.16 -19.00
N TRP A 806 17.94 -8.39 -19.52
CA TRP A 806 17.82 -9.60 -18.71
C TRP A 806 19.06 -9.88 -17.88
N SER A 807 20.23 -9.48 -18.38
CA SER A 807 21.50 -9.59 -17.65
C SER A 807 21.55 -8.78 -16.37
N TYR A 808 20.67 -7.78 -16.21
CA TYR A 808 20.58 -7.04 -14.95
C TYR A 808 19.82 -7.81 -13.89
N ILE A 809 18.97 -8.79 -14.24
CA ILE A 809 18.14 -9.54 -13.30
C ILE A 809 18.99 -10.63 -12.63
N ASP A 810 19.08 -10.58 -11.29
CA ASP A 810 19.94 -11.45 -10.48
C ASP A 810 21.45 -11.35 -10.86
N SER A 811 22.31 -12.20 -10.30
CA SER A 811 23.74 -12.23 -10.63
C SER A 811 24.02 -13.28 -11.73
N LEU A 812 24.76 -12.84 -12.75
CA LEU A 812 25.20 -13.67 -13.88
C LEU A 812 26.45 -14.50 -13.58
N GLU A 813 27.08 -14.34 -12.41
CA GLU A 813 28.18 -15.20 -11.99
C GLU A 813 27.66 -16.50 -11.37
N ASP A 814 26.68 -17.10 -12.04
CA ASP A 814 25.94 -18.28 -11.60
C ASP A 814 26.34 -19.54 -12.37
N THR A 815 27.22 -19.43 -13.39
CA THR A 815 27.63 -20.57 -14.22
C THR A 815 29.14 -20.61 -14.43
N ALA A 816 29.68 -21.83 -14.59
CA ALA A 816 31.11 -22.04 -14.79
C ALA A 816 31.67 -21.40 -16.08
N SER A 817 30.88 -21.36 -17.16
CA SER A 817 31.26 -20.78 -18.45
C SER A 817 30.31 -19.65 -18.82
N THR A 818 30.63 -18.45 -18.34
CA THR A 818 29.89 -17.21 -18.65
C THR A 818 30.67 -16.40 -19.66
N GLU A 819 30.19 -16.36 -20.90
CA GLU A 819 30.79 -15.61 -21.98
C GLU A 819 30.02 -14.30 -22.20
N TYR A 820 30.74 -13.18 -22.25
CA TYR A 820 30.17 -11.86 -22.48
C TYR A 820 30.46 -11.39 -23.89
N TYR A 821 29.44 -10.93 -24.61
CA TYR A 821 29.62 -10.35 -25.94
C TYR A 821 29.25 -8.85 -25.99
N PRO A 822 29.97 -8.05 -26.78
CA PRO A 822 29.66 -6.64 -26.96
C PRO A 822 28.40 -6.48 -27.84
N CYS A 823 27.48 -5.62 -27.41
CA CYS A 823 26.36 -5.19 -28.24
C CYS A 823 26.59 -3.76 -28.77
N ASN A 824 26.16 -3.52 -30.02
CA ASN A 824 26.25 -2.21 -30.64
C ASN A 824 25.58 -1.13 -29.78
N SER A 825 26.25 0.01 -29.61
CA SER A 825 25.78 1.08 -28.74
C SER A 825 24.50 1.77 -29.24
N THR A 826 24.20 1.65 -30.53
CA THR A 826 22.98 2.17 -31.17
C THR A 826 21.74 1.33 -30.90
N LEU A 827 21.90 0.08 -30.44
CA LEU A 827 20.80 -0.81 -30.10
C LEU A 827 20.31 -0.56 -28.67
N SER A 828 18.99 -0.65 -28.47
CA SER A 828 18.41 -0.60 -27.14
C SER A 828 18.75 -1.86 -26.34
N ALA A 829 18.72 -1.77 -25.00
CA ALA A 829 19.01 -2.91 -24.12
C ALA A 829 18.12 -4.14 -24.42
N ASN A 830 16.88 -3.92 -24.83
CA ASN A 830 15.98 -4.98 -25.28
C ASN A 830 16.46 -5.64 -26.58
N ARG A 831 16.87 -4.84 -27.59
CA ARG A 831 17.42 -5.40 -28.84
C ARG A 831 18.73 -6.15 -28.61
N CYS A 832 19.59 -5.64 -27.73
CA CYS A 832 20.82 -6.30 -27.34
C CYS A 832 20.60 -7.70 -26.72
N GLY A 833 19.47 -7.90 -26.04
CA GLY A 833 19.08 -9.18 -25.46
C GLY A 833 18.29 -10.10 -26.40
N ARG A 834 18.16 -9.77 -27.70
CA ARG A 834 17.49 -10.62 -28.68
C ARG A 834 18.41 -11.69 -29.25
N ILE A 835 17.83 -12.84 -29.57
CA ILE A 835 18.51 -13.98 -30.19
C ILE A 835 19.08 -13.61 -31.57
N SER A 836 18.46 -12.66 -32.29
CA SER A 836 18.98 -12.19 -33.59
C SER A 836 20.37 -11.57 -33.45
N THR A 837 20.60 -10.76 -32.40
CA THR A 837 21.90 -10.15 -32.12
C THR A 837 22.92 -11.19 -31.69
N VAL A 838 22.51 -12.23 -30.95
CA VAL A 838 23.38 -13.37 -30.62
C VAL A 838 23.81 -14.12 -31.88
N ILE A 839 22.86 -14.41 -32.78
CA ILE A 839 23.12 -15.08 -34.06
C ILE A 839 24.07 -14.24 -34.91
N GLU A 840 23.86 -12.93 -35.01
CA GLU A 840 24.73 -12.03 -35.78
C GLU A 840 26.15 -11.99 -35.20
N TYR A 841 26.27 -11.91 -33.86
CA TYR A 841 27.56 -11.96 -33.18
C TYR A 841 28.28 -13.29 -33.42
N LEU A 842 27.61 -14.43 -33.20
CA LEU A 842 28.20 -15.76 -33.41
C LEU A 842 28.54 -16.00 -34.88
N ARG A 843 27.69 -15.57 -35.81
CA ARG A 843 27.94 -15.69 -37.26
C ARG A 843 29.12 -14.85 -37.71
N SER A 844 29.24 -13.61 -37.25
CA SER A 844 30.37 -12.74 -37.60
C SER A 844 31.68 -13.19 -36.94
N THR A 845 31.61 -13.73 -35.72
CA THR A 845 32.79 -14.14 -34.95
C THR A 845 33.27 -15.53 -35.33
N CYS A 846 32.39 -16.53 -35.32
CA CYS A 846 32.71 -17.92 -35.59
C CYS A 846 32.66 -18.30 -37.07
N GLY A 847 31.91 -17.54 -37.88
CA GLY A 847 31.63 -17.88 -39.28
C GLY A 847 30.44 -18.85 -39.41
N ASP A 848 29.98 -19.03 -40.64
CA ASP A 848 28.98 -20.05 -40.98
C ASP A 848 29.18 -20.55 -42.41
N SER A 849 29.48 -21.85 -42.55
CA SER A 849 29.75 -22.47 -43.86
C SER A 849 28.53 -22.53 -44.76
N ALA A 850 27.32 -22.58 -44.17
CA ALA A 850 26.06 -22.65 -44.90
C ALA A 850 25.48 -21.27 -45.27
N GLY A 851 26.11 -20.17 -44.83
CA GLY A 851 25.64 -18.82 -45.13
C GLY A 851 24.24 -18.52 -44.57
N ARG A 852 23.87 -19.16 -43.47
CA ARG A 852 22.60 -19.00 -42.77
C ARG A 852 22.56 -17.66 -42.07
N SER A 853 21.37 -17.08 -42.09
CA SER A 853 21.08 -15.81 -41.47
C SER A 853 19.61 -15.76 -41.04
N MET A 854 19.33 -14.83 -40.14
CA MET A 854 17.98 -14.55 -39.67
C MET A 854 17.53 -13.23 -40.31
N ASN A 855 16.35 -13.24 -40.93
CA ASN A 855 15.73 -12.02 -41.42
C ASN A 855 15.24 -11.21 -40.20
N GLU A 856 15.69 -9.97 -40.07
CA GLU A 856 15.20 -9.08 -39.02
C GLU A 856 13.80 -8.57 -39.38
N ALA A 857 12.83 -8.75 -38.47
CA ALA A 857 11.50 -8.15 -38.54
C ALA A 857 11.32 -7.10 -37.43
#